data_AF-A0A1V0URA1-F1
#
_entry.id   AF-A0A1V0URA1-F1
#
_cell.length_a   1.000
_cell.length_b   1.000
_cell.length_c   1.000
_cell.angle_alpha   90.00
_cell.angle_beta   90.00
_cell.angle_gamma   90.00
#
_symmetry.space_group_name_H-M   'P 1'
#
loop_
_entity.id
_entity.type
_entity.pdbx_description
1 polymer ?
#
loop_
_entity_poly.entity_id
_entity_poly.type
_entity_poly.pdbx_seq_one_letter_code
_entity_poly.pdbx_strand_id
1 'polypeptide(L)'
;MTLTREIPDPHAKPGQDKNLFQPLPFFMVRTPLLSIEKYKQLTESGKPGILGPLIDQSHDPVVREAIAVASLSLLDSLPNLTNMDQPRKQDQAIKGFLRYMLRMTTRPTPYGLCSAVGFGRFGNKANVAMGEVSGHQKQSRPDMSWLMQMVRKLEADLDLVLQLRVRSNSMVYFTGSRAKLPYVTRYGQREIETMSQMESASIRLTPVVQFVLQEAERPVLFCELADRVKQKYPDTPDEKIIRFLWQMFQQEFLISELRPPLMIESPFDYLRERLANIKGIDEEKQSLQAIAEQLDAYDRLEIGEGEAVYRKLVAQMRSLADAKNPIQVDLSLNKQAAELPHGIGEEVAKAAEVLWLLSVKTVDEANLEAYREEFTERYGLQREVPLLELLDPDLGLGAPAGYEYPPSRRRQEIIAANSQLDALLLLWMTQALHRGEIEVELTEDHIQQLVHVTPDNPKEAPMSLELYFTIASPDKSSLEQGNYRLILGPNPGSQGAGKTFGRFVRFMTEQEHTSLAEIQKYEQSLHPDAVFAEVVYLPNAGRAANVALSTNIRPYEVVMGTNPSEGEKISLPLTDLMVGSTMDHFYLKSKSLGQEVIPVTLHMLNFMHTPNVYRFLRELSIMRTCNWKPFTWGTSYSPTFSR
;
A
#
# COMPACT_ATOMS: atom_id res chain seq x y z
N MET A 1 34.35 -7.24 14.83
CA MET A 1 35.77 -6.84 14.65
C MET A 1 35.83 -5.79 13.54
N THR A 2 36.83 -4.92 13.59
CA THR A 2 36.99 -3.71 12.76
C THR A 2 37.23 -4.07 11.28
N LEU A 3 36.36 -3.59 10.38
CA LEU A 3 36.61 -3.60 8.95
C LEU A 3 37.75 -2.61 8.65
N THR A 4 38.89 -3.11 8.18
CA THR A 4 39.86 -2.30 7.44
C THR A 4 39.71 -2.68 5.98
N ARG A 5 39.15 -1.75 5.19
CA ARG A 5 38.96 -1.92 3.74
C ARG A 5 40.29 -1.57 3.07
N GLU A 6 40.86 -2.50 2.31
CA GLU A 6 41.92 -2.15 1.37
C GLU A 6 41.36 -1.17 0.33
N ILE A 7 42.12 -0.11 0.08
CA ILE A 7 41.78 0.97 -0.85
C ILE A 7 41.82 0.37 -2.27
N PRO A 8 40.79 0.61 -3.13
CA PRO A 8 40.79 0.08 -4.50
C PRO A 8 41.97 0.61 -5.32
N ASP A 9 42.52 -0.27 -6.18
CA ASP A 9 43.56 0.07 -7.15
C ASP A 9 43.09 1.21 -8.08
N PRO A 10 43.76 2.38 -8.10
CA PRO A 10 43.41 3.52 -8.95
C PRO A 10 43.62 3.27 -10.45
N HIS A 11 44.06 2.06 -10.86
CA HIS A 11 44.31 1.70 -12.25
C HIS A 11 43.30 0.71 -12.87
N ALA A 12 42.20 0.38 -12.18
CA ALA A 12 41.14 -0.45 -12.77
C ALA A 12 40.48 0.25 -13.99
N LYS A 13 40.50 -0.41 -15.16
CA LYS A 13 39.92 0.10 -16.41
C LYS A 13 38.38 0.22 -16.30
N PRO A 14 37.75 1.25 -16.89
CA PRO A 14 36.31 1.43 -16.82
C PRO A 14 35.62 0.44 -17.76
N GLY A 15 35.02 -0.61 -17.19
CA GLY A 15 34.24 -1.56 -17.99
C GLY A 15 33.81 -2.89 -17.38
N GLN A 16 34.06 -3.22 -16.09
CA GLN A 16 33.79 -4.58 -15.59
C GLN A 16 33.04 -4.78 -14.27
N ASP A 17 32.69 -3.75 -13.50
CA ASP A 17 31.83 -3.92 -12.30
C ASP A 17 30.61 -2.99 -12.39
N LYS A 18 29.50 -3.47 -12.95
CA LYS A 18 28.20 -2.84 -12.71
C LYS A 18 27.36 -3.82 -11.92
N ASN A 19 27.08 -3.47 -10.66
CA ASN A 19 26.11 -4.17 -9.82
C ASN A 19 24.79 -4.35 -10.61
N LEU A 20 24.11 -5.47 -10.37
CA LEU A 20 22.83 -5.77 -11.03
C LEU A 20 21.77 -4.70 -10.73
N PHE A 21 21.78 -4.19 -9.50
CA PHE A 21 20.93 -3.08 -9.06
C PHE A 21 21.72 -1.79 -8.91
N GLN A 22 21.05 -0.65 -9.12
CA GLN A 22 21.60 0.68 -8.87
C GLN A 22 20.68 1.43 -7.91
N PRO A 23 21.25 2.19 -6.94
CA PRO A 23 20.43 3.00 -6.06
C PRO A 23 19.81 4.17 -6.84
N LEU A 24 18.53 4.44 -6.58
CA LEU A 24 17.93 5.72 -6.97
C LEU A 24 18.61 6.86 -6.19
N PRO A 25 18.62 8.10 -6.71
CA PRO A 25 19.33 9.22 -6.08
C PRO A 25 18.70 9.70 -4.77
N PHE A 26 17.60 9.09 -4.35
CA PHE A 26 16.82 9.46 -3.18
C PHE A 26 16.38 8.25 -2.34
N PHE A 27 16.02 8.51 -1.09
CA PHE A 27 15.51 7.54 -0.13
C PHE A 27 14.48 8.18 0.80
N MET A 28 13.73 7.34 1.51
CA MET A 28 12.84 7.78 2.60
C MET A 28 13.53 7.59 3.94
N VAL A 29 13.50 8.62 4.79
CA VAL A 29 13.83 8.52 6.21
C VAL A 29 12.57 8.25 7.00
N ARG A 30 12.66 7.37 8.00
CA ARG A 30 11.60 7.15 8.97
C ARG A 30 12.20 7.17 10.37
N THR A 31 11.64 7.96 11.28
CA THR A 31 12.12 8.06 12.65
C THR A 31 10.97 7.94 13.65
N PRO A 32 11.16 7.33 14.83
CA PRO A 32 10.23 7.50 15.94
C PRO A 32 10.12 9.00 16.32
N LEU A 33 8.99 9.39 16.91
CA LEU A 33 8.74 10.77 17.35
C LEU A 33 9.75 11.24 18.40
N LEU A 34 10.14 10.34 19.30
CA LEU A 34 10.95 10.62 20.47
C LEU A 34 12.30 9.91 20.36
N SER A 35 13.32 10.51 20.97
CA SER A 35 14.65 9.90 21.05
C SER A 35 14.64 8.59 21.84
N ILE A 36 15.51 7.65 21.42
CA ILE A 36 15.78 6.42 22.16
C ILE A 36 16.33 6.68 23.57
N GLU A 37 16.89 7.87 23.83
CA GLU A 37 17.32 8.28 25.17
C GLU A 37 16.13 8.36 26.15
N LYS A 38 14.93 8.75 25.68
CA LYS A 38 13.72 8.71 26.52
C LYS A 38 13.36 7.26 26.91
N TYR A 39 13.62 6.29 26.03
CA TYR A 39 13.43 4.87 26.37
C TYR A 39 14.42 4.40 27.45
N LYS A 40 15.69 4.79 27.35
CA LYS A 40 16.70 4.47 28.37
C LYS A 40 16.31 5.07 29.73
N GLN A 41 15.97 6.35 29.77
CA GLN A 41 15.51 7.04 30.99
C GLN A 41 14.29 6.35 31.63
N LEU A 42 13.34 5.87 30.82
CA LEU A 42 12.17 5.13 31.32
C LEU A 42 12.52 3.76 31.92
N THR A 43 13.61 3.13 31.47
CA THR A 43 13.97 1.75 31.83
C THR A 43 15.12 1.64 32.83
N GLU A 44 15.90 2.70 33.01
CA GLU A 44 17.03 2.79 33.95
C GLU A 44 16.68 2.38 35.39
N SER A 45 15.48 2.75 35.86
CA SER A 45 15.02 2.45 37.23
C SER A 45 14.64 0.99 37.49
N GLY A 46 14.57 0.14 36.45
CA GLY A 46 14.09 -1.24 36.53
C GLY A 46 12.63 -1.38 37.02
N LYS A 47 12.15 -2.61 37.23
CA LYS A 47 10.90 -2.86 37.97
C LYS A 47 11.21 -2.94 39.47
N PRO A 48 10.44 -2.30 40.38
CA PRO A 48 9.16 -1.59 40.19
C PRO A 48 9.27 -0.07 39.91
N GLY A 49 10.46 0.48 39.68
CA GLY A 49 10.71 1.93 39.55
C GLY A 49 10.16 2.62 38.29
N ILE A 50 9.63 1.88 37.31
CA ILE A 50 9.14 2.44 36.04
C ILE A 50 7.85 3.28 36.16
N LEU A 51 7.04 3.08 37.21
CA LEU A 51 5.70 3.67 37.29
C LEU A 51 5.73 5.21 37.41
N GLY A 52 6.63 5.76 38.22
CA GLY A 52 6.78 7.21 38.39
C GLY A 52 7.11 7.93 37.08
N PRO A 53 8.22 7.56 36.40
CA PRO A 53 8.56 8.11 35.08
C PRO A 53 7.45 7.94 34.05
N LEU A 54 6.71 6.82 34.10
CA LEU A 54 5.57 6.60 33.22
C LEU A 54 4.46 7.63 33.51
N ILE A 55 4.09 7.85 34.78
CA ILE A 55 3.10 8.86 35.16
C ILE A 55 3.53 10.26 34.67
N ASP A 56 4.80 10.62 34.83
CA ASP A 56 5.31 11.91 34.36
C ASP A 56 5.12 12.08 32.83
N GLN A 57 5.48 11.04 32.05
CA GLN A 57 5.25 11.06 30.60
C GLN A 57 3.76 11.08 30.22
N SER A 58 2.84 10.64 31.08
CA SER A 58 1.40 10.70 30.81
C SER A 58 0.84 12.14 30.84
N HIS A 59 1.62 13.08 31.40
CA HIS A 59 1.33 14.51 31.44
C HIS A 59 2.04 15.31 30.34
N ASP A 60 3.01 14.72 29.63
CA ASP A 60 3.72 15.37 28.53
C ASP A 60 2.74 15.65 27.36
N PRO A 61 2.54 16.92 26.96
CA PRO A 61 1.54 17.26 25.94
C PRO A 61 1.79 16.59 24.58
N VAL A 62 3.05 16.45 24.16
CA VAL A 62 3.44 15.79 22.90
C VAL A 62 3.03 14.33 22.93
N VAL A 63 3.32 13.65 24.05
CA VAL A 63 2.93 12.25 24.27
C VAL A 63 1.42 12.08 24.26
N ARG A 64 0.70 12.99 24.94
CA ARG A 64 -0.76 12.94 25.02
C ARG A 64 -1.43 13.15 23.68
N GLU A 65 -1.00 14.13 22.89
CA GLU A 65 -1.54 14.36 21.54
C GLU A 65 -1.25 13.14 20.63
N ALA A 66 -0.04 12.58 20.69
CA ALA A 66 0.29 11.39 19.91
C ALA A 66 -0.60 10.19 20.26
N ILE A 67 -0.94 10.01 21.54
CA ILE A 67 -1.91 8.99 21.97
C ILE A 67 -3.33 9.36 21.56
N ALA A 68 -3.72 10.64 21.58
CA ALA A 68 -5.03 11.07 21.11
C ALA A 68 -5.27 10.63 19.66
N VAL A 69 -4.30 10.90 18.79
CA VAL A 69 -4.32 10.52 17.37
C VAL A 69 -4.34 9.01 17.21
N ALA A 70 -3.55 8.28 17.99
CA ALA A 70 -3.45 6.84 17.88
C ALA A 70 -4.64 6.06 18.47
N SER A 71 -5.17 6.51 19.61
CA SER A 71 -6.14 5.80 20.44
C SER A 71 -6.72 6.67 21.57
N LEU A 72 -7.82 7.38 21.30
CA LEU A 72 -8.57 8.13 22.32
C LEU A 72 -8.95 7.29 23.55
N SER A 73 -9.35 6.03 23.36
CA SER A 73 -9.70 5.14 24.49
C SER A 73 -8.52 4.86 25.43
N LEU A 74 -7.28 4.90 24.91
CA LEU A 74 -6.10 4.75 25.75
C LEU A 74 -5.83 6.07 26.49
N LEU A 75 -5.95 7.21 25.79
CA LEU A 75 -5.80 8.53 26.38
C LEU A 75 -6.75 8.73 27.57
N ASP A 76 -8.02 8.35 27.40
CA ASP A 76 -9.05 8.42 28.46
C ASP A 76 -8.79 7.44 29.61
N SER A 77 -7.98 6.41 29.38
CA SER A 77 -7.59 5.44 30.40
C SER A 77 -6.35 5.84 31.22
N LEU A 78 -5.57 6.84 30.77
CA LEU A 78 -4.34 7.28 31.46
C LEU A 78 -4.55 7.70 32.92
N PRO A 79 -5.68 8.32 33.33
CA PRO A 79 -5.93 8.59 34.75
C PRO A 79 -5.92 7.33 35.64
N ASN A 80 -6.11 6.13 35.08
CA ASN A 80 -6.04 4.88 35.83
C ASN A 80 -4.60 4.47 36.20
N LEU A 81 -3.56 5.12 35.68
CA LEU A 81 -2.16 4.83 36.04
C LEU A 81 -1.91 4.99 37.54
N THR A 82 -2.61 5.91 38.20
CA THR A 82 -2.52 6.20 39.64
C THR A 82 -3.67 5.59 40.45
N ASN A 83 -4.62 4.91 39.79
CA ASN A 83 -5.83 4.38 40.44
C ASN A 83 -5.58 3.00 41.07
N MET A 84 -5.10 3.00 42.32
CA MET A 84 -4.80 1.77 43.07
C MET A 84 -6.06 0.96 43.45
N ASP A 85 -7.24 1.60 43.48
CA ASP A 85 -8.50 0.95 43.84
C ASP A 85 -9.00 0.00 42.74
N GLN A 86 -8.46 0.11 41.52
CA GLN A 86 -8.82 -0.75 40.39
C GLN A 86 -7.57 -1.38 39.73
N PRO A 87 -6.91 -2.36 40.39
CA PRO A 87 -5.62 -2.91 39.94
C PRO A 87 -5.63 -3.45 38.50
N ARG A 88 -6.75 -4.03 38.07
CA ARG A 88 -6.90 -4.52 36.69
C ARG A 88 -6.87 -3.39 35.65
N LYS A 89 -7.54 -2.27 35.92
CA LYS A 89 -7.55 -1.11 35.02
C LYS A 89 -6.21 -0.39 35.02
N GLN A 90 -5.57 -0.30 36.20
CA GLN A 90 -4.22 0.23 36.32
C GLN A 90 -3.23 -0.60 35.50
N ASP A 91 -3.21 -1.93 35.64
CA ASP A 91 -2.33 -2.81 34.86
C ASP A 91 -2.58 -2.69 33.35
N GLN A 92 -3.84 -2.60 32.92
CA GLN A 92 -4.19 -2.39 31.51
C GLN A 92 -3.68 -1.04 30.98
N ALA A 93 -3.84 0.04 31.75
CA ALA A 93 -3.34 1.37 31.40
C ALA A 93 -1.80 1.38 31.32
N ILE A 94 -1.11 0.77 32.28
CA ILE A 94 0.36 0.65 32.30
C ILE A 94 0.84 -0.09 31.06
N LYS A 95 0.30 -1.28 30.78
CA LYS A 95 0.69 -2.09 29.62
C LYS A 95 0.38 -1.39 28.30
N GLY A 96 -0.80 -0.77 28.19
CA GLY A 96 -1.21 -0.02 27.00
C GLY A 96 -0.30 1.16 26.74
N PHE A 97 -0.06 1.99 27.76
CA PHE A 97 0.75 3.19 27.62
C PHE A 97 2.24 2.87 27.40
N LEU A 98 2.80 1.89 28.10
CA LEU A 98 4.18 1.45 27.88
C LEU A 98 4.41 0.99 26.42
N ARG A 99 3.46 0.27 25.82
CA ARG A 99 3.55 -0.12 24.39
C ARG A 99 3.65 1.10 23.46
N TYR A 100 2.93 2.18 23.77
CA TYR A 100 3.01 3.41 22.99
C TYR A 100 4.30 4.19 23.25
N MET A 101 4.79 4.24 24.50
CA MET A 101 6.10 4.82 24.78
C MET A 101 7.22 4.08 24.03
N LEU A 102 7.20 2.74 24.03
CA LEU A 102 8.11 1.92 23.23
C LEU A 102 7.98 2.26 21.73
N ARG A 103 6.75 2.37 21.22
CA ARG A 103 6.53 2.72 19.82
C ARG A 103 7.14 4.08 19.46
N MET A 104 6.86 5.11 20.25
CA MET A 104 7.29 6.48 20.01
C MET A 104 8.80 6.69 20.14
N THR A 105 9.51 5.77 20.79
CA THR A 105 10.96 5.89 21.06
C THR A 105 11.83 4.93 20.25
N THR A 106 11.27 3.83 19.73
CA THR A 106 12.07 2.76 19.10
C THR A 106 11.56 2.31 17.74
N ARG A 107 10.31 2.58 17.38
CA ARG A 107 9.69 2.02 16.17
C ARG A 107 9.46 3.08 15.10
N PRO A 108 10.28 3.14 14.03
CA PRO A 108 10.13 4.14 12.97
C PRO A 108 8.97 3.85 12.00
N THR A 109 8.06 2.90 12.28
CA THR A 109 6.96 2.56 11.35
C THR A 109 5.87 3.65 11.39
N PRO A 110 5.62 4.40 10.29
CA PRO A 110 4.71 5.54 10.25
C PRO A 110 3.29 5.22 10.75
N TYR A 111 2.86 5.88 11.83
CA TYR A 111 1.53 5.72 12.42
C TYR A 111 1.14 6.93 13.28
N GLY A 112 0.19 7.73 12.80
CA GLY A 112 -0.21 8.95 13.50
C GLY A 112 1.00 9.85 13.74
N LEU A 113 1.07 10.41 14.95
CA LEU A 113 2.22 11.20 15.39
C LEU A 113 3.34 10.35 15.97
N CYS A 114 3.22 9.01 16.07
CA CYS A 114 4.24 8.20 16.77
C CYS A 114 5.60 8.16 16.06
N SER A 115 5.67 8.59 14.81
CA SER A 115 6.86 8.49 13.96
C SER A 115 6.68 9.39 12.75
N ALA A 116 7.76 10.04 12.33
CA ALA A 116 7.78 10.95 11.19
C ALA A 116 8.46 10.31 9.97
N VAL A 117 8.08 10.78 8.78
CA VAL A 117 8.75 10.47 7.51
C VAL A 117 9.47 11.69 6.96
N GLY A 118 10.56 11.49 6.25
CA GLY A 118 11.24 12.54 5.50
C GLY A 118 11.80 12.01 4.19
N PHE A 119 12.20 12.93 3.33
CA PHE A 119 12.85 12.62 2.06
C PHE A 119 14.34 12.94 2.17
N GLY A 120 15.17 12.06 1.61
CA GLY A 120 16.62 12.20 1.63
C GLY A 120 17.24 11.91 0.28
N ARG A 121 18.49 12.34 0.10
CA ARG A 121 19.28 12.16 -1.12
C ARG A 121 20.67 11.61 -0.82
N PHE A 122 21.23 10.86 -1.76
CA PHE A 122 22.63 10.47 -1.66
C PHE A 122 23.55 11.62 -2.06
N GLY A 123 24.69 11.74 -1.39
CA GLY A 123 25.61 12.85 -1.52
C GLY A 123 26.99 12.53 -0.96
N ASN A 124 27.80 13.55 -0.69
CA ASN A 124 29.19 13.37 -0.23
C ASN A 124 29.34 13.49 1.28
N LYS A 125 28.31 13.96 1.98
CA LYS A 125 28.33 14.20 3.43
C LYS A 125 27.16 13.51 4.09
N ALA A 126 27.30 13.22 5.38
CA ALA A 126 26.17 12.82 6.19
C ALA A 126 25.47 14.07 6.74
N ASN A 127 24.18 14.25 6.46
CA ASN A 127 23.34 15.21 7.15
C ASN A 127 22.05 14.53 7.58
N VAL A 128 22.00 14.11 8.85
CA VAL A 128 20.89 13.33 9.41
C VAL A 128 20.27 14.08 10.60
N ALA A 129 20.15 15.41 10.46
CA ALA A 129 19.47 16.23 11.46
C ALA A 129 17.95 16.08 11.28
N MET A 130 17.30 15.35 12.19
CA MET A 130 15.85 15.17 12.16
C MET A 130 15.09 16.45 12.57
N GLY A 131 15.78 17.41 13.19
CA GLY A 131 15.18 18.61 13.77
C GLY A 131 14.46 18.33 15.09
N GLU A 132 13.94 19.38 15.70
CA GLU A 132 13.08 19.27 16.89
C GLU A 132 11.66 18.86 16.51
N VAL A 133 10.97 18.22 17.46
CA VAL A 133 9.57 17.78 17.29
C VAL A 133 8.63 18.95 16.96
N SER A 134 8.88 20.14 17.50
CA SER A 134 8.15 21.38 17.21
C SER A 134 8.22 21.78 15.73
N GLY A 135 9.30 21.41 15.02
CA GLY A 135 9.46 21.69 13.59
C GLY A 135 8.87 20.64 12.66
N HIS A 136 8.31 19.54 13.18
CA HIS A 136 7.66 18.52 12.38
C HIS A 136 6.27 18.99 11.93
N GLN A 137 5.83 18.54 10.76
CA GLN A 137 4.57 18.98 10.16
C GLN A 137 3.53 17.88 10.19
N LYS A 138 2.40 18.17 10.82
CA LYS A 138 1.21 17.32 10.78
C LYS A 138 0.54 17.48 9.42
N GLN A 139 0.00 16.39 8.91
CA GLN A 139 -0.96 16.46 7.83
C GLN A 139 -2.11 15.51 8.10
N SER A 140 -3.26 16.12 8.36
CA SER A 140 -4.50 15.46 8.70
C SER A 140 -5.40 15.40 7.49
N ARG A 141 -6.16 14.32 7.41
CA ARG A 141 -7.19 14.14 6.40
C ARG A 141 -8.32 13.31 6.98
N PRO A 142 -9.53 13.42 6.43
CA PRO A 142 -10.56 12.44 6.74
C PRO A 142 -10.08 11.03 6.39
N ASP A 143 -10.31 10.10 7.31
CA ASP A 143 -10.08 8.69 7.10
C ASP A 143 -11.02 8.19 5.98
N MET A 144 -10.52 7.35 5.08
CA MET A 144 -11.32 6.85 3.96
C MET A 144 -12.55 6.05 4.39
N SER A 145 -12.55 5.41 5.57
CA SER A 145 -13.76 4.77 6.10
C SER A 145 -14.86 5.80 6.42
N TRP A 146 -14.49 6.93 7.02
CA TRP A 146 -15.42 8.04 7.28
C TRP A 146 -15.86 8.72 5.98
N LEU A 147 -14.91 9.02 5.09
CA LEU A 147 -15.20 9.69 3.83
C LEU A 147 -16.18 8.88 2.97
N MET A 148 -15.92 7.58 2.81
CA MET A 148 -16.81 6.73 2.04
C MET A 148 -18.14 6.46 2.73
N GLN A 149 -18.21 6.50 4.06
CA GLN A 149 -19.48 6.45 4.79
C GLN A 149 -20.29 7.74 4.56
N MET A 150 -19.63 8.89 4.46
CA MET A 150 -20.29 10.13 4.06
C MET A 150 -20.79 10.07 2.61
N VAL A 151 -19.97 9.57 1.68
CA VAL A 151 -20.41 9.31 0.29
C VAL A 151 -21.62 8.38 0.26
N ARG A 152 -21.62 7.29 1.04
CA ARG A 152 -22.77 6.37 1.16
C ARG A 152 -24.02 7.07 1.65
N LYS A 153 -23.91 7.97 2.63
CA LYS A 153 -25.05 8.74 3.17
C LYS A 153 -25.62 9.69 2.12
N LEU A 154 -24.77 10.38 1.36
CA LEU A 154 -25.19 11.27 0.26
C LEU A 154 -25.83 10.46 -0.89
N GLU A 155 -25.19 9.37 -1.28
CA GLU A 155 -25.67 8.46 -2.32
C GLU A 155 -26.89 7.61 -1.88
N ALA A 156 -27.42 7.79 -0.67
CA ALA A 156 -28.67 7.17 -0.25
C ALA A 156 -29.90 8.02 -0.61
N ASP A 157 -29.71 9.30 -0.90
CA ASP A 157 -30.76 10.23 -1.30
C ASP A 157 -30.89 10.29 -2.83
N LEU A 158 -32.06 9.91 -3.33
CA LEU A 158 -32.33 9.93 -4.77
C LEU A 158 -32.37 11.36 -5.31
N ASP A 159 -32.90 12.34 -4.57
CA ASP A 159 -33.00 13.73 -5.04
C ASP A 159 -31.62 14.36 -5.22
N LEU A 160 -30.66 13.92 -4.40
CA LEU A 160 -29.25 14.23 -4.57
C LEU A 160 -28.69 13.53 -5.81
N VAL A 161 -28.87 12.22 -5.94
CA VAL A 161 -28.29 11.43 -7.04
C VAL A 161 -28.83 11.84 -8.41
N LEU A 162 -30.08 12.33 -8.50
CA LEU A 162 -30.65 12.92 -9.71
C LEU A 162 -29.80 14.09 -10.26
N GLN A 163 -29.06 14.78 -9.40
CA GLN A 163 -28.21 15.94 -9.74
C GLN A 163 -26.75 15.54 -10.03
N LEU A 164 -26.37 14.29 -9.81
CA LEU A 164 -24.99 13.81 -10.00
C LEU A 164 -24.77 13.27 -11.40
N ARG A 165 -23.51 13.36 -11.86
CA ARG A 165 -23.05 12.52 -12.96
C ARG A 165 -22.84 11.10 -12.46
N VAL A 166 -23.36 10.16 -13.22
CA VAL A 166 -23.15 8.72 -13.05
C VAL A 166 -22.49 8.14 -14.28
N ARG A 167 -21.81 7.02 -14.09
CA ARG A 167 -21.23 6.23 -15.17
C ARG A 167 -21.42 4.75 -14.89
N SER A 168 -21.32 3.93 -15.94
CA SER A 168 -21.20 2.49 -15.81
C SER A 168 -19.94 2.15 -15.02
N ASN A 169 -20.06 1.24 -14.07
CA ASN A 169 -18.92 0.72 -13.33
C ASN A 169 -17.99 -0.04 -14.28
N SER A 170 -16.70 0.33 -14.31
CA SER A 170 -15.67 -0.23 -15.20
C SER A 170 -15.42 -1.74 -15.00
N MET A 171 -15.90 -2.30 -13.90
CA MET A 171 -15.78 -3.72 -13.59
C MET A 171 -16.92 -4.57 -14.19
N VAL A 172 -17.95 -3.94 -14.78
CA VAL A 172 -19.06 -4.67 -15.37
C VAL A 172 -18.58 -5.44 -16.59
N TYR A 173 -18.88 -6.74 -16.60
CA TYR A 173 -18.60 -7.61 -17.74
C TYR A 173 -19.80 -8.48 -18.08
N PHE A 174 -19.82 -8.98 -19.31
CA PHE A 174 -20.94 -9.73 -19.85
C PHE A 174 -20.60 -11.21 -19.98
N THR A 175 -21.51 -12.06 -19.50
CA THR A 175 -21.41 -13.52 -19.62
C THR A 175 -22.75 -14.08 -20.06
N GLY A 176 -22.84 -14.57 -21.31
CA GLY A 176 -24.09 -15.03 -21.89
C GLY A 176 -25.19 -13.96 -21.77
N SER A 177 -26.28 -14.27 -21.06
CA SER A 177 -27.41 -13.35 -20.86
C SER A 177 -27.34 -12.54 -19.55
N ARG A 178 -26.15 -12.35 -18.97
CA ARG A 178 -25.95 -11.69 -17.67
C ARG A 178 -24.89 -10.58 -17.76
N ALA A 179 -25.13 -9.48 -17.04
CA ALA A 179 -24.11 -8.51 -16.66
C ALA A 179 -23.68 -8.81 -15.23
N LYS A 180 -22.38 -8.93 -14.98
CA LYS A 180 -21.79 -9.33 -13.70
C LYS A 180 -20.82 -8.27 -13.19
N LEU A 181 -20.69 -8.18 -11.87
CA LEU A 181 -19.60 -7.52 -11.16
C LEU A 181 -18.82 -8.60 -10.40
N PRO A 182 -17.48 -8.67 -10.55
CA PRO A 182 -16.67 -9.68 -9.85
C PRO A 182 -16.77 -9.52 -8.32
N TYR A 183 -16.98 -8.29 -7.86
CA TYR A 183 -17.29 -7.95 -6.48
C TYR A 183 -18.02 -6.59 -6.41
N VAL A 184 -18.72 -6.33 -5.30
CA VAL A 184 -19.25 -5.00 -4.95
C VAL A 184 -18.42 -4.38 -3.83
N THR A 185 -18.26 -3.05 -3.87
CA THR A 185 -17.39 -2.32 -2.94
C THR A 185 -18.06 -2.04 -1.60
N ARG A 186 -19.39 -1.86 -1.59
CA ARG A 186 -20.18 -1.42 -0.44
C ARG A 186 -19.57 -0.19 0.24
N TYR A 187 -19.04 0.74 -0.55
CA TYR A 187 -18.39 1.97 -0.05
C TYR A 187 -17.23 1.71 0.92
N GLY A 188 -16.56 0.56 0.82
CA GLY A 188 -15.50 0.21 1.76
C GLY A 188 -15.98 0.01 3.21
N GLN A 189 -17.27 -0.24 3.45
CA GLN A 189 -17.83 -0.30 4.81
C GLN A 189 -17.82 -1.69 5.43
N ARG A 190 -17.10 -2.65 4.85
CA ARG A 190 -16.98 -3.97 5.48
C ARG A 190 -15.92 -3.98 6.56
N GLU A 191 -16.26 -4.65 7.66
CA GLU A 191 -15.30 -4.98 8.70
C GLU A 191 -14.31 -6.04 8.18
N ILE A 192 -13.03 -5.86 8.54
CA ILE A 192 -11.94 -6.76 8.16
C ILE A 192 -12.23 -8.20 8.63
N GLU A 193 -12.89 -8.36 9.78
CA GLU A 193 -13.21 -9.65 10.40
C GLU A 193 -14.29 -10.44 9.64
N THR A 194 -15.08 -9.78 8.77
CA THR A 194 -16.12 -10.41 7.93
C THR A 194 -15.72 -10.50 6.45
N MET A 195 -14.43 -10.32 6.14
CA MET A 195 -13.95 -10.32 4.75
C MET A 195 -14.22 -11.63 4.00
N SER A 196 -14.40 -12.76 4.71
CA SER A 196 -14.57 -14.12 4.18
C SER A 196 -15.70 -14.35 3.16
N GLN A 197 -16.53 -13.36 2.84
CA GLN A 197 -17.63 -13.48 1.88
C GLN A 197 -17.74 -12.29 0.92
N MET A 198 -16.73 -11.94 0.12
CA MET A 198 -16.91 -10.90 -0.92
C MET A 198 -18.11 -11.20 -1.82
N GLU A 199 -19.09 -10.30 -1.80
CA GLU A 199 -20.30 -10.41 -2.61
C GLU A 199 -20.00 -10.01 -4.05
N SER A 200 -20.41 -10.84 -5.01
CA SER A 200 -20.53 -10.48 -6.43
C SER A 200 -21.97 -10.07 -6.75
N ALA A 201 -22.18 -9.26 -7.80
CA ALA A 201 -23.52 -8.93 -8.28
C ALA A 201 -23.74 -9.45 -9.71
N SER A 202 -24.98 -9.87 -10.04
CA SER A 202 -25.33 -10.38 -11.37
C SER A 202 -26.78 -10.06 -11.71
N ILE A 203 -26.99 -9.33 -12.81
CA ILE A 203 -28.31 -9.00 -13.35
C ILE A 203 -28.49 -9.60 -14.73
N ARG A 204 -29.74 -9.80 -15.14
CA ARG A 204 -30.05 -10.21 -16.52
C ARG A 204 -29.69 -9.08 -17.48
N LEU A 205 -28.91 -9.39 -18.52
CA LEU A 205 -28.58 -8.45 -19.59
C LEU A 205 -29.78 -8.33 -20.54
N THR A 206 -30.71 -7.44 -20.20
CA THR A 206 -31.84 -7.07 -21.06
C THR A 206 -31.43 -5.92 -22.01
N PRO A 207 -32.18 -5.66 -23.09
CA PRO A 207 -31.88 -4.54 -23.99
C PRO A 207 -31.82 -3.17 -23.28
N VAL A 208 -32.62 -2.97 -22.22
CA VAL A 208 -32.59 -1.73 -21.43
C VAL A 208 -31.35 -1.64 -20.54
N VAL A 209 -30.91 -2.75 -19.93
CA VAL A 209 -29.65 -2.78 -19.15
C VAL A 209 -28.46 -2.48 -20.05
N GLN A 210 -28.40 -3.12 -21.23
CA GLN A 210 -27.33 -2.89 -22.20
C GLN A 210 -27.31 -1.42 -22.66
N PHE A 211 -28.48 -0.86 -22.97
CA PHE A 211 -28.59 0.54 -23.36
C PHE A 211 -28.10 1.49 -22.27
N VAL A 212 -28.52 1.30 -21.03
CA VAL A 212 -28.10 2.15 -19.90
C VAL A 212 -26.59 2.10 -19.69
N LEU A 213 -25.99 0.90 -19.71
CA LEU A 213 -24.55 0.75 -19.54
C LEU A 213 -23.76 1.43 -20.67
N GLN A 214 -24.27 1.39 -21.92
CA GLN A 214 -23.65 2.07 -23.07
C GLN A 214 -23.77 3.59 -22.97
N GLU A 215 -24.96 4.11 -22.66
CA GLU A 215 -25.18 5.56 -22.51
C GLU A 215 -24.40 6.17 -21.34
N ALA A 216 -24.08 5.36 -20.34
CA ALA A 216 -23.32 5.75 -19.16
C ALA A 216 -21.82 5.37 -19.24
N GLU A 217 -21.29 4.93 -20.38
CA GLU A 217 -19.86 4.60 -20.52
C GLU A 217 -18.97 5.81 -20.14
N ARG A 218 -19.43 7.01 -20.53
CA ARG A 218 -18.91 8.30 -20.09
C ARG A 218 -19.84 8.92 -19.03
N PRO A 219 -19.31 9.76 -18.11
CA PRO A 219 -20.14 10.41 -17.09
C PRO A 219 -21.29 11.23 -17.69
N VAL A 220 -22.52 10.92 -17.27
CA VAL A 220 -23.77 11.56 -17.70
C VAL A 220 -24.60 11.93 -16.48
N LEU A 221 -25.31 13.05 -16.49
CA LEU A 221 -26.22 13.40 -15.39
C LEU A 221 -27.30 12.32 -15.25
N PHE A 222 -27.62 11.91 -14.02
CA PHE A 222 -28.60 10.85 -13.79
C PHE A 222 -29.96 11.19 -14.41
N CYS A 223 -30.42 12.44 -14.27
CA CYS A 223 -31.66 12.90 -14.90
C CYS A 223 -31.62 12.81 -16.43
N GLU A 224 -30.51 13.22 -17.06
CA GLU A 224 -30.33 13.08 -18.51
C GLU A 224 -30.33 11.61 -18.95
N LEU A 225 -29.73 10.72 -18.16
CA LEU A 225 -29.78 9.28 -18.43
C LEU A 225 -31.21 8.75 -18.37
N ALA A 226 -32.01 9.20 -17.39
CA ALA A 226 -33.42 8.87 -17.31
C ALA A 226 -34.20 9.35 -18.55
N ASP A 227 -33.94 10.58 -19.00
CA ASP A 227 -34.55 11.14 -20.21
C ASP A 227 -34.20 10.34 -21.47
N ARG A 228 -32.93 9.92 -21.63
CA ARG A 228 -32.50 9.08 -22.75
C ARG A 228 -33.21 7.72 -22.75
N VAL A 229 -33.38 7.12 -21.57
CA VAL A 229 -34.15 5.87 -21.43
C VAL A 229 -35.62 6.10 -21.77
N LYS A 230 -36.20 7.22 -21.33
CA LYS A 230 -37.60 7.60 -21.64
C LYS A 230 -37.81 7.81 -23.15
N GLN A 231 -36.86 8.45 -23.83
CA GLN A 231 -36.91 8.62 -25.29
C GLN A 231 -36.90 7.28 -26.03
N LYS A 232 -36.10 6.32 -25.56
CA LYS A 232 -36.04 4.97 -26.16
C LYS A 232 -37.24 4.10 -25.82
N TYR A 233 -37.89 4.33 -24.68
CA TYR A 233 -39.03 3.57 -24.17
C TYR A 233 -40.20 4.49 -23.77
N PRO A 234 -40.83 5.19 -24.73
CA PRO A 234 -41.78 6.28 -24.46
C PRO A 234 -43.03 5.84 -23.69
N ASP A 235 -43.48 4.59 -23.87
CA ASP A 235 -44.66 4.04 -23.20
C ASP A 235 -44.41 3.66 -21.72
N THR A 236 -43.16 3.77 -21.24
CA THR A 236 -42.82 3.43 -19.85
C THR A 236 -42.97 4.66 -18.93
N PRO A 237 -43.70 4.57 -17.80
CA PRO A 237 -43.80 5.68 -16.85
C PRO A 237 -42.45 6.10 -16.26
N ASP A 238 -42.24 7.40 -16.05
CA ASP A 238 -40.95 7.97 -15.61
C ASP A 238 -40.52 7.41 -14.24
N GLU A 239 -41.48 7.24 -13.32
CA GLU A 239 -41.23 6.65 -12.01
C GLU A 239 -40.61 5.23 -12.10
N LYS A 240 -41.04 4.44 -13.10
CA LYS A 240 -40.51 3.10 -13.32
C LYS A 240 -39.09 3.14 -13.88
N ILE A 241 -38.79 4.11 -14.74
CA ILE A 241 -37.45 4.33 -15.29
C ILE A 241 -36.49 4.76 -14.19
N ILE A 242 -36.86 5.78 -13.43
CA ILE A 242 -36.05 6.32 -12.32
C ILE A 242 -35.78 5.20 -11.30
N ARG A 243 -36.80 4.45 -10.90
CA ARG A 243 -36.65 3.31 -9.97
C ARG A 243 -35.72 2.23 -10.52
N PHE A 244 -35.80 1.93 -11.81
CA PHE A 244 -34.92 0.96 -12.45
C PHE A 244 -33.45 1.42 -12.45
N LEU A 245 -33.19 2.67 -12.86
CA LEU A 245 -31.84 3.26 -12.82
C LEU A 245 -31.31 3.33 -11.38
N TRP A 246 -32.18 3.67 -10.43
CA TRP A 246 -31.84 3.71 -9.02
C TRP A 246 -31.44 2.33 -8.48
N GLN A 247 -32.15 1.28 -8.87
CA GLN A 247 -31.76 -0.10 -8.54
C GLN A 247 -30.41 -0.48 -9.16
N MET A 248 -30.13 -0.09 -10.41
CA MET A 248 -28.81 -0.32 -11.01
C MET A 248 -27.69 0.41 -10.26
N PHE A 249 -27.95 1.62 -9.80
CA PHE A 249 -27.04 2.41 -8.99
C PHE A 249 -26.80 1.78 -7.60
N GLN A 250 -27.86 1.39 -6.89
CA GLN A 250 -27.77 0.74 -5.58
C GLN A 250 -27.03 -0.62 -5.63
N GLN A 251 -27.05 -1.28 -6.78
CA GLN A 251 -26.32 -2.53 -7.04
C GLN A 251 -24.93 -2.29 -7.64
N GLU A 252 -24.45 -1.05 -7.68
CA GLU A 252 -23.13 -0.60 -8.17
C GLU A 252 -22.84 -0.90 -9.65
N PHE A 253 -23.85 -1.19 -10.48
CA PHE A 253 -23.69 -1.23 -11.94
C PHE A 253 -23.50 0.18 -12.52
N LEU A 254 -24.04 1.18 -11.84
CA LEU A 254 -23.73 2.59 -12.01
C LEU A 254 -23.02 3.08 -10.75
N ILE A 255 -22.03 3.96 -10.92
CA ILE A 255 -21.36 4.67 -9.82
C ILE A 255 -21.44 6.17 -10.07
N SER A 256 -21.54 6.98 -9.00
CA SER A 256 -21.55 8.43 -9.13
C SER A 256 -20.15 9.02 -9.14
N GLU A 257 -20.05 10.27 -9.56
CA GLU A 257 -18.84 11.08 -9.45
C GLU A 257 -18.43 11.40 -8.01
N LEU A 258 -19.23 11.10 -6.97
CA LEU A 258 -18.85 11.34 -5.57
C LEU A 258 -17.81 10.36 -5.02
N ARG A 259 -17.66 9.17 -5.63
CA ARG A 259 -16.66 8.19 -5.20
C ARG A 259 -15.28 8.67 -5.64
N PRO A 260 -14.40 9.11 -4.73
CA PRO A 260 -13.15 9.74 -5.11
C PRO A 260 -12.17 8.73 -5.72
N PRO A 261 -11.43 9.12 -6.77
CA PRO A 261 -10.23 8.39 -7.19
C PRO A 261 -9.27 8.23 -6.01
N LEU A 262 -8.45 7.17 -6.01
CA LEU A 262 -7.48 6.92 -4.94
C LEU A 262 -6.06 7.40 -5.26
N MET A 263 -5.80 7.76 -6.51
CA MET A 263 -4.50 8.21 -6.98
C MET A 263 -4.47 9.73 -7.24
N ILE A 264 -5.13 10.48 -6.37
CA ILE A 264 -5.22 11.94 -6.36
C ILE A 264 -4.73 12.50 -5.01
N GLU A 265 -4.37 13.78 -5.01
CA GLU A 265 -3.79 14.45 -3.84
C GLU A 265 -4.74 14.46 -2.62
N SER A 266 -6.01 14.85 -2.83
CA SER A 266 -7.01 14.97 -1.77
C SER A 266 -8.39 14.42 -2.19
N PRO A 267 -8.71 13.19 -1.76
CA PRO A 267 -10.06 12.63 -1.91
C PRO A 267 -11.16 13.47 -1.23
N PHE A 268 -10.82 14.20 -0.18
CA PHE A 268 -11.79 15.02 0.56
C PHE A 268 -12.15 16.30 -0.19
N ASP A 269 -11.15 16.98 -0.76
CA ASP A 269 -11.40 18.18 -1.56
C ASP A 269 -12.12 17.83 -2.85
N TYR A 270 -11.76 16.71 -3.49
CA TYR A 270 -12.52 16.15 -4.61
C TYR A 270 -14.01 15.99 -4.27
N LEU A 271 -14.35 15.43 -3.10
CA LEU A 271 -15.75 15.30 -2.69
C LEU A 271 -16.42 16.68 -2.54
N ARG A 272 -15.76 17.63 -1.87
CA ARG A 272 -16.30 18.99 -1.66
C ARG A 272 -16.55 19.72 -2.98
N GLU A 273 -15.63 19.61 -3.92
CA GLU A 273 -15.75 20.18 -5.27
C GLU A 273 -16.95 19.61 -6.02
N ARG A 274 -17.14 18.29 -5.98
CA ARG A 274 -18.29 17.63 -6.63
C ARG A 274 -19.63 18.03 -6.00
N LEU A 275 -19.65 18.35 -4.71
CA LEU A 275 -20.84 18.80 -4.00
C LEU A 275 -21.14 20.30 -4.19
N ALA A 276 -20.20 21.11 -4.67
CA ALA A 276 -20.31 22.58 -4.70
C ALA A 276 -21.62 23.08 -5.34
N ASN A 277 -22.03 22.47 -6.46
CA ASN A 277 -23.19 22.88 -7.24
C ASN A 277 -24.49 22.09 -6.94
N ILE A 278 -24.44 21.12 -6.02
CA ILE A 278 -25.59 20.26 -5.69
C ILE A 278 -26.54 20.98 -4.74
N LYS A 279 -27.84 21.01 -5.03
CA LYS A 279 -28.83 21.73 -4.22
C LYS A 279 -29.42 20.82 -3.14
N GLY A 280 -29.89 21.41 -2.04
CA GLY A 280 -30.60 20.71 -0.97
C GLY A 280 -29.70 20.12 0.13
N ILE A 281 -28.41 20.43 0.11
CA ILE A 281 -27.40 19.91 1.06
C ILE A 281 -26.50 21.02 1.65
N ASP A 282 -27.05 22.22 1.83
CA ASP A 282 -26.26 23.37 2.27
C ASP A 282 -25.66 23.16 3.67
N GLU A 283 -26.36 22.45 4.55
CA GLU A 283 -25.88 22.09 5.89
C GLU A 283 -24.69 21.12 5.83
N GLU A 284 -24.75 20.10 4.98
CA GLU A 284 -23.63 19.18 4.75
C GLU A 284 -22.43 19.93 4.17
N LYS A 285 -22.62 20.77 3.15
CA LYS A 285 -21.53 21.56 2.55
C LYS A 285 -20.84 22.45 3.58
N GLN A 286 -21.62 23.17 4.39
CA GLN A 286 -21.07 24.01 5.47
C GLN A 286 -20.30 23.18 6.51
N SER A 287 -20.82 22.00 6.87
CA SER A 287 -20.16 21.09 7.80
C SER A 287 -18.84 20.56 7.26
N LEU A 288 -18.79 20.16 5.98
CA LEU A 288 -17.57 19.68 5.32
C LEU A 288 -16.53 20.81 5.15
N GLN A 289 -16.98 22.02 4.82
CA GLN A 289 -16.12 23.22 4.78
C GLN A 289 -15.50 23.51 6.15
N ALA A 290 -16.31 23.50 7.22
CA ALA A 290 -15.83 23.73 8.58
C ALA A 290 -14.83 22.65 9.01
N ILE A 291 -15.04 21.39 8.63
CA ILE A 291 -14.08 20.31 8.89
C ILE A 291 -12.75 20.57 8.19
N ALA A 292 -12.76 21.02 6.93
CA ALA A 292 -11.53 21.35 6.21
C ALA A 292 -10.73 22.45 6.91
N GLU A 293 -11.40 23.54 7.28
CA GLU A 293 -10.77 24.67 7.99
C GLU A 293 -10.22 24.24 9.36
N GLN A 294 -10.92 23.36 10.07
CA GLN A 294 -10.47 22.84 11.36
C GLN A 294 -9.31 21.84 11.25
N LEU A 295 -9.26 21.03 10.19
CA LEU A 295 -8.11 20.17 9.88
C LEU A 295 -6.87 21.03 9.60
N ASP A 296 -7.00 22.06 8.76
CA ASP A 296 -5.92 22.99 8.46
C ASP A 296 -5.45 23.74 9.71
N ALA A 297 -6.38 24.16 10.57
CA ALA A 297 -6.05 24.81 11.84
C ALA A 297 -5.31 23.84 12.78
N TYR A 298 -5.75 22.58 12.87
CA TYR A 298 -5.10 21.55 13.68
C TYR A 298 -3.68 21.23 13.19
N ASP A 299 -3.47 21.18 11.87
CA ASP A 299 -2.18 20.90 11.25
C ASP A 299 -1.15 22.01 11.49
N ARG A 300 -1.61 23.26 11.67
CA ARG A 300 -0.75 24.43 11.98
C ARG A 300 -0.33 24.53 13.44
N LEU A 301 -1.00 23.84 14.35
CA LEU A 301 -0.63 23.83 15.77
C LEU A 301 0.67 23.05 15.98
N GLU A 302 1.49 23.49 16.92
CA GLU A 302 2.65 22.69 17.34
C GLU A 302 2.19 21.37 17.94
N ILE A 303 3.07 20.36 17.85
CA ILE A 303 2.80 19.06 18.47
C ILE A 303 2.87 19.24 19.99
N GLY A 304 1.80 18.84 20.67
CA GLY A 304 1.55 19.05 22.08
C GLY A 304 0.40 20.02 22.36
N GLU A 305 0.04 20.87 21.40
CA GLU A 305 -1.04 21.86 21.57
C GLU A 305 -2.37 21.42 20.95
N GLY A 306 -2.37 20.33 20.18
CA GLY A 306 -3.51 19.93 19.35
C GLY A 306 -4.50 18.96 20.01
N GLU A 307 -4.24 18.43 21.22
CA GLU A 307 -5.07 17.37 21.83
C GLU A 307 -6.56 17.73 21.88
N ALA A 308 -6.89 18.91 22.41
CA ALA A 308 -8.27 19.34 22.59
C ALA A 308 -8.98 19.60 21.25
N VAL A 309 -8.27 20.19 20.29
CA VAL A 309 -8.77 20.45 18.95
C VAL A 309 -9.06 19.13 18.23
N TYR A 310 -8.12 18.18 18.27
CA TYR A 310 -8.29 16.85 17.68
C TYR A 310 -9.50 16.11 18.28
N ARG A 311 -9.64 16.09 19.61
CA ARG A 311 -10.80 15.48 20.28
C ARG A 311 -12.13 16.07 19.80
N LYS A 312 -12.22 17.39 19.72
CA LYS A 312 -13.43 18.10 19.26
C LYS A 312 -13.74 17.74 17.81
N LEU A 313 -12.72 17.75 16.95
CA LEU A 313 -12.86 17.42 15.53
C LEU A 313 -13.32 15.98 15.33
N VAL A 314 -12.74 15.02 16.05
CA VAL A 314 -13.18 13.60 16.02
C VAL A 314 -14.65 13.47 16.43
N ALA A 315 -15.08 14.17 17.48
CA ALA A 315 -16.48 14.15 17.92
C ALA A 315 -17.44 14.73 16.87
N GLN A 316 -17.08 15.87 16.28
CA GLN A 316 -17.85 16.52 15.20
C GLN A 316 -17.96 15.62 13.96
N MET A 317 -16.85 15.00 13.53
CA MET A 317 -16.88 14.11 12.38
C MET A 317 -17.72 12.87 12.64
N ARG A 318 -17.62 12.26 13.82
CA ARG A 318 -18.45 11.11 14.21
C ARG A 318 -19.95 11.42 14.26
N SER A 319 -20.35 12.66 14.55
CA SER A 319 -21.77 13.03 14.48
C SER A 319 -22.33 13.12 13.06
N LEU A 320 -21.48 13.30 12.05
CA LEU A 320 -21.90 13.36 10.65
C LEU A 320 -21.99 11.98 9.99
N ALA A 321 -20.99 11.13 10.27
CA ALA A 321 -20.90 9.77 9.76
C ALA A 321 -20.18 8.86 10.77
N ASP A 322 -20.72 7.65 10.95
CA ASP A 322 -20.14 6.68 11.88
C ASP A 322 -18.80 6.15 11.36
N ALA A 323 -17.76 6.28 12.18
CA ALA A 323 -16.43 5.75 11.89
C ALA A 323 -15.63 5.60 13.18
N LYS A 324 -14.95 4.46 13.32
CA LYS A 324 -14.10 4.19 14.49
C LYS A 324 -12.99 5.23 14.62
N ASN A 325 -12.33 5.60 13.52
CA ASN A 325 -11.33 6.66 13.48
C ASN A 325 -11.65 7.55 12.27
N PRO A 326 -12.20 8.75 12.46
CA PRO A 326 -12.62 9.60 11.34
C PRO A 326 -11.48 10.41 10.71
N ILE A 327 -10.30 10.43 11.33
CA ILE A 327 -9.14 11.23 10.88
C ILE A 327 -7.92 10.32 10.79
N GLN A 328 -7.19 10.44 9.69
CA GLN A 328 -5.86 9.89 9.52
C GLN A 328 -4.86 11.05 9.58
N VAL A 329 -3.85 10.93 10.44
CA VAL A 329 -2.75 11.89 10.55
C VAL A 329 -1.47 11.19 10.14
N ASP A 330 -0.73 11.79 9.23
CA ASP A 330 0.63 11.40 8.90
C ASP A 330 1.57 12.55 9.35
N LEU A 331 2.80 12.23 9.75
CA LEU A 331 3.75 13.20 10.28
C LEU A 331 4.98 13.29 9.37
N SER A 332 5.31 14.49 8.92
CA SER A 332 6.55 14.79 8.18
C SER A 332 7.60 15.35 9.11
N LEU A 333 8.84 14.95 8.88
CA LEU A 333 10.02 15.63 9.41
C LEU A 333 10.05 17.08 8.94
N ASN A 334 10.72 17.92 9.72
CA ASN A 334 11.07 19.27 9.27
C ASN A 334 11.78 19.14 7.91
N LYS A 335 11.45 20.01 6.95
CA LYS A 335 11.86 19.93 5.52
C LYS A 335 13.37 20.08 5.25
N GLN A 336 14.23 19.78 6.22
CA GLN A 336 15.65 19.62 6.00
C GLN A 336 15.91 18.30 5.29
N ALA A 337 16.36 18.37 4.04
CA ALA A 337 16.71 17.19 3.27
C ALA A 337 17.82 16.41 3.98
N ALA A 338 17.54 15.14 4.28
CA ALA A 338 18.56 14.24 4.79
C ALA A 338 19.57 13.92 3.67
N GLU A 339 20.85 13.93 3.99
CA GLU A 339 21.91 13.54 3.06
C GLU A 339 22.68 12.34 3.64
N LEU A 340 22.90 11.32 2.81
CA LEU A 340 23.72 10.17 3.17
C LEU A 340 24.84 9.98 2.14
N PRO A 341 26.04 9.52 2.55
CA PRO A 341 27.12 9.21 1.62
C PRO A 341 26.69 8.26 0.49
N HIS A 342 27.13 8.49 -0.75
CA HIS A 342 26.85 7.63 -1.91
C HIS A 342 27.16 6.15 -1.66
N GLY A 343 28.25 5.87 -0.94
CA GLY A 343 28.64 4.49 -0.59
C GLY A 343 27.54 3.70 0.14
N ILE A 344 26.65 4.36 0.88
CA ILE A 344 25.50 3.68 1.51
C ILE A 344 24.55 3.12 0.46
N GLY A 345 24.24 3.90 -0.59
CA GLY A 345 23.39 3.44 -1.69
C GLY A 345 24.02 2.28 -2.47
N GLU A 346 25.34 2.32 -2.68
CA GLU A 346 26.09 1.25 -3.33
C GLU A 346 26.04 -0.06 -2.52
N GLU A 347 26.25 0.01 -1.21
CA GLU A 347 26.16 -1.17 -0.33
C GLU A 347 24.72 -1.72 -0.22
N VAL A 348 23.71 -0.84 -0.26
CA VAL A 348 22.30 -1.27 -0.35
C VAL A 348 22.02 -2.03 -1.65
N ALA A 349 22.57 -1.56 -2.78
CA ALA A 349 22.41 -2.25 -4.06
C ALA A 349 23.06 -3.64 -4.07
N LYS A 350 24.25 -3.79 -3.48
CA LYS A 350 24.89 -5.10 -3.29
C LYS A 350 24.07 -6.01 -2.39
N ALA A 351 23.54 -5.48 -1.28
CA ALA A 351 22.68 -6.24 -0.38
C ALA A 351 21.40 -6.73 -1.10
N ALA A 352 20.84 -5.92 -2.00
CA ALA A 352 19.70 -6.32 -2.82
C ALA A 352 20.04 -7.49 -3.76
N GLU A 353 21.22 -7.47 -4.36
CA GLU A 353 21.72 -8.56 -5.21
C GLU A 353 21.90 -9.86 -4.42
N VAL A 354 22.49 -9.79 -3.23
CA VAL A 354 22.65 -10.97 -2.35
C VAL A 354 21.29 -11.51 -1.89
N LEU A 355 20.34 -10.66 -1.52
CA LEU A 355 18.99 -11.09 -1.13
C LEU A 355 18.19 -11.69 -2.30
N TRP A 356 18.46 -11.23 -3.52
CA TRP A 356 17.91 -11.82 -4.73
C TRP A 356 18.51 -13.21 -4.99
N LEU A 357 19.83 -13.36 -4.89
CA LEU A 357 20.52 -14.65 -5.00
C LEU A 357 20.11 -15.64 -3.90
N LEU A 358 19.65 -15.18 -2.74
CA LEU A 358 19.12 -16.01 -1.65
C LEU A 358 17.63 -16.32 -1.77
N SER A 359 16.96 -15.79 -2.79
CA SER A 359 15.52 -15.95 -2.94
C SER A 359 15.15 -17.41 -3.24
N VAL A 360 14.06 -17.85 -2.62
CA VAL A 360 13.48 -19.18 -2.84
C VAL A 360 12.05 -19.04 -3.32
N LYS A 361 11.64 -19.99 -4.17
CA LYS A 361 10.29 -20.02 -4.72
C LYS A 361 9.25 -20.16 -3.60
N THR A 362 8.23 -19.30 -3.58
CA THR A 362 7.15 -19.33 -2.58
C THR A 362 5.95 -20.13 -3.04
N VAL A 363 5.09 -20.57 -2.10
CA VAL A 363 3.90 -21.39 -2.40
C VAL A 363 2.98 -20.67 -3.40
N ASP A 364 2.79 -19.36 -3.25
CA ASP A 364 2.02 -18.56 -4.21
C ASP A 364 2.68 -18.55 -5.61
N GLU A 365 4.01 -18.49 -5.67
CA GLU A 365 4.75 -18.57 -6.93
C GLU A 365 4.58 -19.94 -7.62
N ALA A 366 4.56 -21.03 -6.84
CA ALA A 366 4.29 -22.37 -7.37
C ALA A 366 2.82 -22.55 -7.80
N ASN A 367 1.87 -22.03 -7.02
CA ASN A 367 0.44 -22.07 -7.35
C ASN A 367 0.14 -21.37 -8.67
N LEU A 368 0.77 -20.22 -8.93
CA LEU A 368 0.55 -19.49 -10.18
C LEU A 368 1.22 -20.17 -11.37
N GLU A 369 2.38 -20.81 -11.16
CA GLU A 369 3.04 -21.60 -12.21
C GLU A 369 2.21 -22.82 -12.61
N ALA A 370 1.69 -23.58 -11.64
CA ALA A 370 0.74 -24.66 -11.91
C ALA A 370 -0.51 -24.14 -12.64
N TYR A 371 -1.02 -22.96 -12.27
CA TYR A 371 -2.14 -22.32 -12.96
C TYR A 371 -1.80 -21.92 -14.42
N ARG A 372 -0.53 -21.57 -14.70
CA ARG A 372 -0.02 -21.28 -16.06
C ARG A 372 0.10 -22.53 -16.91
N GLU A 373 0.53 -23.64 -16.33
CA GLU A 373 0.56 -24.95 -16.98
C GLU A 373 -0.86 -25.38 -17.38
N GLU A 374 -1.83 -25.28 -16.47
CA GLU A 374 -3.25 -25.54 -16.76
C GLU A 374 -3.80 -24.62 -17.88
N PHE A 375 -3.42 -23.33 -17.87
CA PHE A 375 -3.78 -22.39 -18.93
C PHE A 375 -3.22 -22.84 -20.28
N THR A 376 -1.95 -23.23 -20.31
CA THR A 376 -1.26 -23.64 -21.53
C THR A 376 -1.84 -24.95 -22.06
N GLU A 377 -2.17 -25.91 -21.20
CA GLU A 377 -2.82 -27.16 -21.58
C GLU A 377 -4.20 -26.92 -22.20
N ARG A 378 -5.00 -26.03 -21.61
CA ARG A 378 -6.37 -25.76 -22.08
C ARG A 378 -6.46 -24.86 -23.31
N TYR A 379 -5.64 -23.81 -23.38
CA TYR A 379 -5.77 -22.75 -24.39
C TYR A 379 -4.61 -22.70 -25.39
N GLY A 380 -3.47 -23.30 -25.07
CA GLY A 380 -2.23 -23.18 -25.83
C GLY A 380 -1.54 -21.82 -25.68
N LEU A 381 -0.34 -21.69 -26.25
CA LEU A 381 0.49 -20.48 -26.16
C LEU A 381 0.09 -19.38 -27.17
N GLN A 382 -0.75 -19.71 -28.15
CA GLN A 382 -1.12 -18.83 -29.26
C GLN A 382 -2.49 -18.16 -29.07
N ARG A 383 -3.10 -18.30 -27.88
CA ARG A 383 -4.42 -17.77 -27.57
C ARG A 383 -4.37 -16.83 -26.38
N GLU A 384 -4.97 -15.66 -26.58
CA GLU A 384 -5.26 -14.70 -25.51
C GLU A 384 -6.71 -14.91 -25.04
N VAL A 385 -6.94 -14.93 -23.72
CA VAL A 385 -8.26 -15.14 -23.10
C VAL A 385 -8.65 -13.89 -22.31
N PRO A 386 -9.90 -13.38 -22.39
CA PRO A 386 -10.30 -12.23 -21.58
C PRO A 386 -10.07 -12.47 -20.08
N LEU A 387 -9.49 -11.50 -19.37
CA LEU A 387 -9.11 -11.63 -17.96
C LEU A 387 -10.28 -12.10 -17.08
N LEU A 388 -11.46 -11.50 -17.29
CA LEU A 388 -12.66 -11.81 -16.51
C LEU A 388 -13.28 -13.15 -16.90
N GLU A 389 -13.07 -13.63 -18.13
CA GLU A 389 -13.47 -14.98 -18.54
C GLU A 389 -12.57 -16.02 -17.88
N LEU A 390 -11.24 -15.81 -17.93
CA LEU A 390 -10.26 -16.73 -17.36
C LEU A 390 -10.52 -17.01 -15.88
N LEU A 391 -10.76 -15.95 -15.09
CA LEU A 391 -10.99 -16.04 -13.65
C LEU A 391 -12.42 -16.46 -13.27
N ASP A 392 -13.36 -16.53 -14.21
CA ASP A 392 -14.72 -17.01 -13.96
C ASP A 392 -14.72 -18.55 -13.93
N PRO A 393 -15.20 -19.19 -12.84
CA PRO A 393 -15.16 -20.64 -12.69
C PRO A 393 -16.13 -21.40 -13.61
N ASP A 394 -17.15 -20.72 -14.16
CA ASP A 394 -18.13 -21.34 -15.07
C ASP A 394 -17.68 -21.26 -16.53
N LEU A 395 -16.86 -20.25 -16.89
CA LEU A 395 -16.41 -20.03 -18.28
C LEU A 395 -14.96 -20.44 -18.50
N GLY A 396 -14.07 -20.01 -17.61
CA GLY A 396 -12.63 -20.16 -17.75
C GLY A 396 -12.06 -21.23 -16.83
N LEU A 397 -10.88 -20.95 -16.29
CA LEU A 397 -10.22 -21.80 -15.32
C LEU A 397 -10.69 -21.52 -13.89
N GLY A 398 -11.30 -20.36 -13.61
CA GLY A 398 -11.52 -19.90 -12.24
C GLY A 398 -10.22 -19.43 -11.59
N ALA A 399 -10.22 -19.14 -10.29
CA ALA A 399 -9.06 -18.53 -9.62
C ALA A 399 -7.90 -19.51 -9.34
N PRO A 400 -6.63 -19.03 -9.32
CA PRO A 400 -5.49 -19.85 -8.89
C PRO A 400 -5.63 -20.40 -7.47
N ALA A 401 -4.83 -21.40 -7.11
CA ALA A 401 -4.85 -21.95 -5.74
C ALA A 401 -4.45 -20.89 -4.69
N GLY A 402 -5.06 -20.97 -3.50
CA GLY A 402 -4.80 -20.03 -2.40
C GLY A 402 -5.53 -18.69 -2.50
N TYR A 403 -6.29 -18.45 -3.56
CA TYR A 403 -7.16 -17.29 -3.70
C TYR A 403 -8.45 -17.46 -2.89
N GLU A 404 -8.92 -16.41 -2.22
CA GLU A 404 -10.00 -16.48 -1.23
C GLU A 404 -11.31 -15.77 -1.65
N TYR A 405 -11.30 -14.92 -2.68
CA TYR A 405 -12.39 -13.96 -2.93
C TYR A 405 -12.85 -13.90 -4.39
N PRO A 406 -13.70 -14.86 -4.84
CA PRO A 406 -14.21 -16.03 -4.10
C PRO A 406 -13.16 -17.15 -3.94
N PRO A 407 -13.35 -18.11 -3.01
CA PRO A 407 -12.35 -19.12 -2.72
C PRO A 407 -12.13 -20.04 -3.91
N SER A 408 -10.86 -20.27 -4.24
CA SER A 408 -10.47 -21.24 -5.25
C SER A 408 -10.78 -22.66 -4.79
N ARG A 409 -11.18 -23.50 -5.74
CA ARG A 409 -11.38 -24.95 -5.52
C ARG A 409 -10.09 -25.76 -5.74
N ARG A 410 -9.02 -25.11 -6.18
CA ARG A 410 -7.72 -25.75 -6.44
C ARG A 410 -7.01 -26.09 -5.14
N ARG A 411 -6.29 -27.20 -5.16
CA ARG A 411 -5.38 -27.57 -4.09
C ARG A 411 -4.15 -26.67 -4.18
N GLN A 412 -3.62 -26.23 -3.04
CA GLN A 412 -2.34 -25.54 -3.02
C GLN A 412 -1.19 -26.52 -3.29
N GLU A 413 -0.20 -26.03 -4.01
CA GLU A 413 1.04 -26.73 -4.28
C GLU A 413 1.87 -26.93 -3.02
N ILE A 414 2.61 -28.04 -3.00
CA ILE A 414 3.58 -28.32 -1.95
C ILE A 414 4.95 -28.04 -2.53
N ILE A 415 5.66 -27.08 -1.96
CA ILE A 415 7.01 -26.75 -2.40
C ILE A 415 8.00 -27.72 -1.77
N ALA A 416 8.75 -28.41 -2.63
CA ALA A 416 9.94 -29.11 -2.21
C ALA A 416 11.00 -28.10 -1.76
N ALA A 417 11.60 -28.31 -0.59
CA ALA A 417 12.70 -27.49 -0.10
C ALA A 417 13.83 -27.47 -1.15
N ASN A 418 14.49 -26.32 -1.32
CA ASN A 418 15.72 -26.25 -2.11
C ASN A 418 16.83 -26.96 -1.33
N SER A 419 16.93 -28.28 -1.52
CA SER A 419 17.82 -29.15 -0.75
C SER A 419 19.29 -28.75 -0.81
N GLN A 420 19.75 -28.11 -1.89
CA GLN A 420 21.12 -27.65 -2.04
C GLN A 420 21.37 -26.37 -1.23
N LEU A 421 20.49 -25.37 -1.37
CA LEU A 421 20.59 -24.14 -0.58
C LEU A 421 20.43 -24.42 0.93
N ASP A 422 19.47 -25.25 1.32
CA ASP A 422 19.26 -25.65 2.71
C ASP A 422 20.49 -26.36 3.28
N ALA A 423 21.16 -27.21 2.48
CA ALA A 423 22.41 -27.87 2.88
C ALA A 423 23.57 -26.88 3.07
N LEU A 424 23.71 -25.88 2.19
CA LEU A 424 24.73 -24.83 2.31
C LEU A 424 24.49 -23.97 3.57
N LEU A 425 23.25 -23.50 3.78
CA LEU A 425 22.88 -22.71 4.94
C LEU A 425 23.12 -23.47 6.25
N LEU A 426 22.75 -24.76 6.29
CA LEU A 426 23.00 -25.63 7.44
C LEU A 426 24.50 -25.85 7.68
N LEU A 427 25.29 -26.02 6.63
CA LEU A 427 26.74 -26.15 6.72
C LEU A 427 27.36 -24.89 7.34
N TRP A 428 27.03 -23.71 6.82
CA TRP A 428 27.55 -22.43 7.34
C TRP A 428 27.13 -22.20 8.80
N MET A 429 25.87 -22.48 9.13
CA MET A 429 25.37 -22.40 10.51
C MET A 429 26.14 -23.36 11.44
N THR A 430 26.34 -24.61 11.03
CA THR A 430 27.05 -25.62 11.82
C THR A 430 28.51 -25.23 12.04
N GLN A 431 29.16 -24.66 11.02
CA GLN A 431 30.53 -24.18 11.13
C GLN A 431 30.67 -23.01 12.11
N ALA A 432 29.75 -22.05 12.10
CA ALA A 432 29.74 -20.95 13.06
C ALA A 432 29.50 -21.45 14.49
N LEU A 433 28.52 -22.35 14.68
CA LEU A 433 28.25 -22.98 15.97
C LEU A 433 29.48 -23.74 16.50
N HIS A 434 30.18 -24.48 15.63
CA HIS A 434 31.39 -25.21 16.01
C HIS A 434 32.52 -24.26 16.46
N ARG A 435 32.61 -23.07 15.88
CA ARG A 435 33.59 -22.02 16.25
C ARG A 435 33.14 -21.17 17.44
N GLY A 436 31.91 -21.33 17.93
CA GLY A 436 31.33 -20.49 18.99
C GLY A 436 30.97 -19.07 18.53
N GLU A 437 30.76 -18.89 17.22
CA GLU A 437 30.39 -17.62 16.60
C GLU A 437 28.86 -17.42 16.66
N ILE A 438 28.43 -16.16 16.82
CA ILE A 438 27.01 -15.76 16.87
C ILE A 438 26.53 -15.11 15.56
N GLU A 439 27.43 -14.95 14.59
CA GLU A 439 27.18 -14.36 13.28
C GLU A 439 27.78 -15.29 12.22
N VAL A 440 27.12 -15.43 11.06
CA VAL A 440 27.67 -16.08 9.87
C VAL A 440 28.03 -14.99 8.87
N GLU A 441 29.33 -14.84 8.59
CA GLU A 441 29.82 -13.88 7.59
C GLU A 441 29.73 -14.51 6.19
N LEU A 442 28.97 -13.88 5.29
CA LEU A 442 28.92 -14.26 3.90
C LEU A 442 30.13 -13.64 3.18
N THR A 443 31.06 -14.49 2.75
CA THR A 443 32.25 -14.10 1.97
C THR A 443 31.92 -14.14 0.48
N GLU A 444 32.83 -13.64 -0.36
CA GLU A 444 32.70 -13.75 -1.82
C GLU A 444 32.57 -15.21 -2.28
N ASP A 445 33.31 -16.14 -1.65
CA ASP A 445 33.19 -17.58 -1.92
C ASP A 445 31.78 -18.12 -1.57
N HIS A 446 31.15 -17.62 -0.49
CA HIS A 446 29.77 -17.97 -0.17
C HIS A 446 28.80 -17.42 -1.22
N ILE A 447 28.99 -16.18 -1.68
CA ILE A 447 28.17 -15.58 -2.74
C ILE A 447 28.31 -16.38 -4.04
N GLN A 448 29.52 -16.77 -4.42
CA GLN A 448 29.73 -17.64 -5.59
C GLN A 448 29.01 -18.97 -5.44
N GLN A 449 29.03 -19.61 -4.26
CA GLN A 449 28.26 -20.84 -4.03
C GLN A 449 26.75 -20.64 -4.23
N LEU A 450 26.21 -19.47 -3.87
CA LEU A 450 24.79 -19.14 -4.09
C LEU A 450 24.47 -19.01 -5.58
N VAL A 451 25.31 -18.34 -6.36
CA VAL A 451 25.13 -18.17 -7.82
C VAL A 451 25.01 -19.52 -8.54
N HIS A 452 25.70 -20.56 -8.06
CA HIS A 452 25.63 -21.90 -8.67
C HIS A 452 24.33 -22.66 -8.40
N VAL A 453 23.53 -22.23 -7.41
CA VAL A 453 22.32 -22.96 -6.96
C VAL A 453 21.03 -22.15 -7.07
N THR A 454 21.10 -20.91 -7.56
CA THR A 454 19.96 -20.01 -7.79
C THR A 454 19.92 -19.52 -9.23
N PRO A 455 18.85 -18.83 -9.68
CA PRO A 455 18.72 -18.42 -11.08
C PRO A 455 19.92 -17.59 -11.53
N ASP A 456 20.61 -18.07 -12.56
CA ASP A 456 21.87 -17.51 -13.09
C ASP A 456 21.63 -16.44 -14.17
N ASN A 457 20.37 -16.13 -14.48
CA ASN A 457 19.97 -15.26 -15.56
C ASN A 457 19.54 -13.86 -15.05
N PRO A 458 20.35 -12.81 -15.26
CA PRO A 458 20.01 -11.44 -14.85
C PRO A 458 18.69 -10.90 -15.40
N LYS A 459 18.16 -11.49 -16.50
CA LYS A 459 16.85 -11.11 -17.04
C LYS A 459 15.69 -11.51 -16.14
N GLU A 460 15.93 -12.42 -15.18
CA GLU A 460 14.95 -12.82 -14.18
C GLU A 460 14.96 -11.91 -12.95
N ALA A 461 15.87 -10.94 -12.86
CA ALA A 461 15.87 -9.96 -11.77
C ALA A 461 14.67 -8.99 -11.89
N PRO A 462 14.10 -8.54 -10.76
CA PRO A 462 13.01 -7.56 -10.78
C PRO A 462 13.48 -6.22 -11.34
N MET A 463 12.59 -5.50 -12.03
CA MET A 463 12.90 -4.17 -12.58
C MET A 463 13.35 -3.17 -11.51
N SER A 464 12.75 -3.26 -10.32
CA SER A 464 13.01 -2.34 -9.20
C SER A 464 12.57 -2.98 -7.89
N LEU A 465 13.12 -2.49 -6.77
CA LEU A 465 12.76 -2.90 -5.41
C LEU A 465 13.01 -1.78 -4.41
N GLU A 466 12.47 -1.93 -3.20
CA GLU A 466 12.78 -1.06 -2.07
C GLU A 466 13.29 -1.92 -0.92
N LEU A 467 14.34 -1.47 -0.21
CA LEU A 467 14.83 -2.07 1.03
C LEU A 467 14.83 -1.05 2.16
N TYR A 468 14.55 -1.51 3.38
CA TYR A 468 14.56 -0.69 4.59
C TYR A 468 15.68 -1.13 5.53
N PHE A 469 16.62 -0.23 5.78
CA PHE A 469 17.72 -0.44 6.71
C PHE A 469 17.65 0.51 7.89
N THR A 470 18.01 0.00 9.07
CA THR A 470 18.48 0.82 10.18
C THR A 470 19.98 1.00 10.03
N ILE A 471 20.46 2.25 10.06
CA ILE A 471 21.88 2.57 9.97
C ILE A 471 22.41 2.74 11.40
N ALA A 472 23.43 1.97 11.77
CA ALA A 472 24.13 2.11 13.03
C ALA A 472 25.59 2.55 12.80
N SER A 473 25.97 3.68 13.40
CA SER A 473 27.32 4.23 13.36
C SER A 473 27.67 4.82 14.73
N PRO A 474 28.93 4.76 15.21
CA PRO A 474 29.34 5.41 16.45
C PRO A 474 29.11 6.93 16.43
N ASP A 475 29.40 7.55 15.29
CA ASP A 475 29.32 8.99 15.10
C ASP A 475 29.19 9.35 13.60
N LYS A 476 29.04 10.64 13.33
CA LYS A 476 28.90 11.18 11.96
C LYS A 476 30.16 11.00 11.12
N SER A 477 31.35 11.20 11.69
CA SER A 477 32.61 11.05 10.96
C SER A 477 32.83 9.60 10.56
N SER A 478 32.53 8.66 11.44
CA SER A 478 32.57 7.22 11.16
C SER A 478 31.63 6.85 10.00
N LEU A 479 30.42 7.42 9.98
CA LEU A 479 29.45 7.21 8.90
C LEU A 479 29.98 7.70 7.55
N GLU A 480 30.58 8.89 7.53
CA GLU A 480 31.19 9.48 6.31
C GLU A 480 32.41 8.71 5.82
N GLN A 481 33.15 8.06 6.72
CA GLN A 481 34.32 7.22 6.42
C GLN A 481 33.95 5.77 6.04
N GLY A 482 32.66 5.42 6.03
CA GLY A 482 32.22 4.06 5.69
C GLY A 482 32.20 3.07 6.86
N ASN A 483 32.42 3.52 8.10
CA ASN A 483 32.36 2.70 9.30
C ASN A 483 30.95 2.70 9.90
N TYR A 484 30.05 1.91 9.30
CA TYR A 484 28.66 1.75 9.73
C TYR A 484 28.18 0.32 9.54
N ARG A 485 27.02 0.00 10.12
CA ARG A 485 26.27 -1.24 9.87
C ARG A 485 24.90 -0.90 9.27
N LEU A 486 24.54 -1.64 8.22
CA LEU A 486 23.19 -1.66 7.68
C LEU A 486 22.45 -2.86 8.26
N ILE A 487 21.39 -2.61 9.02
CA ILE A 487 20.63 -3.65 9.72
C ILE A 487 19.26 -3.78 9.04
N LEU A 488 19.00 -4.94 8.45
CA LEU A 488 17.73 -5.24 7.79
C LEU A 488 16.67 -5.62 8.84
N GLY A 489 15.49 -4.99 8.75
CA GLY A 489 14.36 -5.30 9.63
C GLY A 489 13.54 -6.52 9.21
N PRO A 490 12.60 -7.00 10.05
CA PRO A 490 11.76 -8.16 9.73
C PRO A 490 10.75 -7.92 8.60
N ASN A 491 10.42 -6.65 8.32
CA ASN A 491 9.71 -6.26 7.11
C ASN A 491 10.69 -5.46 6.23
N PRO A 492 11.47 -6.15 5.38
CA PRO A 492 12.68 -5.58 4.83
C PRO A 492 12.48 -4.64 3.64
N GLY A 493 11.26 -4.47 3.09
CA GLY A 493 11.14 -3.72 1.85
C GLY A 493 9.83 -3.89 1.08
N SER A 494 9.89 -3.65 -0.22
CA SER A 494 8.80 -3.87 -1.17
C SER A 494 9.29 -4.35 -2.55
N GLN A 495 8.39 -4.97 -3.31
CA GLN A 495 8.65 -5.50 -4.67
C GLN A 495 8.36 -4.44 -5.74
N GLY A 496 9.07 -3.32 -5.71
CA GLY A 496 8.97 -2.25 -6.70
C GLY A 496 9.21 -0.85 -6.10
N ALA A 497 9.95 -0.02 -6.81
CA ALA A 497 10.27 1.34 -6.38
C ALA A 497 9.01 2.24 -6.34
N GLY A 498 8.95 3.14 -5.34
CA GLY A 498 7.89 4.14 -5.19
C GLY A 498 6.72 3.69 -4.31
N LYS A 499 6.58 2.39 -4.05
CA LYS A 499 5.47 1.82 -3.26
C LYS A 499 5.40 2.39 -1.84
N THR A 500 6.56 2.56 -1.21
CA THR A 500 6.68 3.14 0.13
C THR A 500 6.24 4.59 0.19
N PHE A 501 6.54 5.35 -0.86
CA PHE A 501 6.34 6.79 -0.90
C PHE A 501 4.86 7.16 -1.04
N GLY A 502 4.06 6.24 -1.58
CA GLY A 502 2.68 6.45 -2.02
C GLY A 502 1.85 7.48 -1.25
N ARG A 503 1.47 7.14 -0.03
CA ARG A 503 0.59 7.99 0.80
C ARG A 503 1.25 9.26 1.34
N PHE A 504 2.58 9.34 1.24
CA PHE A 504 3.41 10.44 1.72
C PHE A 504 3.81 11.41 0.61
N VAL A 505 3.39 11.14 -0.63
CA VAL A 505 3.65 12.02 -1.79
C VAL A 505 3.18 13.45 -1.52
N ARG A 506 2.10 13.64 -0.77
CA ARG A 506 1.61 14.95 -0.28
C ARG A 506 2.62 15.79 0.53
N PHE A 507 3.66 15.18 1.09
CA PHE A 507 4.71 15.88 1.83
C PHE A 507 5.84 16.38 0.93
N MET A 508 5.86 15.90 -0.32
CA MET A 508 6.96 16.14 -1.23
C MET A 508 6.94 17.57 -1.77
N THR A 509 8.13 18.12 -1.96
CA THR A 509 8.35 19.30 -2.79
C THR A 509 8.25 18.93 -4.27
N GLU A 510 8.08 19.92 -5.16
CA GLU A 510 8.04 19.69 -6.61
C GLU A 510 9.27 18.94 -7.15
N GLN A 511 10.45 19.18 -6.56
CA GLN A 511 11.69 18.49 -6.91
C GLN A 511 11.64 16.99 -6.53
N GLU A 512 11.07 16.68 -5.39
CA GLU A 512 10.94 15.31 -4.88
C GLU A 512 9.88 14.55 -5.68
N HIS A 513 8.77 15.21 -6.07
CA HIS A 513 7.81 14.68 -7.03
C HIS A 513 8.47 14.35 -8.38
N THR A 514 9.32 15.26 -8.88
CA THR A 514 10.06 15.06 -10.13
C THR A 514 10.98 13.84 -10.02
N SER A 515 11.66 13.69 -8.88
CA SER A 515 12.55 12.55 -8.61
C SER A 515 11.76 11.23 -8.57
N LEU A 516 10.58 11.22 -7.92
CA LEU A 516 9.70 10.05 -7.89
C LEU A 516 9.20 9.68 -9.29
N ALA A 517 8.89 10.66 -10.14
CA ALA A 517 8.49 10.44 -11.52
C ALA A 517 9.61 9.83 -12.39
N GLU A 518 10.88 9.91 -11.99
CA GLU A 518 11.97 9.24 -12.71
C GLU A 518 11.84 7.71 -12.68
N ILE A 519 11.21 7.14 -11.63
CA ILE A 519 10.92 5.70 -11.56
C ILE A 519 10.17 5.24 -12.81
N GLN A 520 9.18 6.04 -13.25
CA GLN A 520 8.44 5.74 -14.47
C GLN A 520 9.37 5.67 -15.68
N LYS A 521 10.26 6.65 -15.83
CA LYS A 521 11.17 6.72 -16.99
C LYS A 521 12.11 5.52 -17.02
N TYR A 522 12.67 5.13 -15.87
CA TYR A 522 13.56 3.96 -15.79
C TYR A 522 12.82 2.66 -16.13
N GLU A 523 11.67 2.40 -15.52
CA GLU A 523 10.90 1.18 -15.80
C GLU A 523 10.41 1.13 -17.24
N GLN A 524 9.95 2.25 -17.80
CA GLN A 524 9.55 2.32 -19.21
C GLN A 524 10.72 2.04 -20.16
N SER A 525 11.95 2.44 -19.81
CA SER A 525 13.13 2.16 -20.61
C SER A 525 13.53 0.67 -20.65
N LEU A 526 13.15 -0.09 -19.62
CA LEU A 526 13.37 -1.54 -19.57
C LEU A 526 12.37 -2.31 -20.43
N HIS A 527 11.16 -1.76 -20.63
CA HIS A 527 10.10 -2.36 -21.43
C HIS A 527 9.49 -1.34 -22.41
N PRO A 528 10.22 -0.96 -23.48
CA PRO A 528 9.80 0.12 -24.39
C PRO A 528 8.51 -0.19 -25.17
N ASP A 529 8.21 -1.47 -25.43
CA ASP A 529 7.04 -1.89 -26.20
C ASP A 529 5.78 -2.14 -25.34
N ALA A 530 5.92 -2.10 -24.01
CA ALA A 530 4.84 -2.34 -23.06
C ALA A 530 4.36 -1.02 -22.43
N VAL A 531 3.12 -1.01 -21.96
CA VAL A 531 2.54 0.11 -21.21
C VAL A 531 2.42 -0.24 -19.73
N PHE A 532 2.88 0.67 -18.87
CA PHE A 532 2.73 0.52 -17.42
C PHE A 532 1.41 1.14 -16.97
N ALA A 533 0.57 0.35 -16.30
CA ALA A 533 -0.74 0.79 -15.84
C ALA A 533 -0.82 0.71 -14.30
N GLU A 534 -1.13 1.84 -13.66
CA GLU A 534 -1.37 1.90 -12.22
C GLU A 534 -2.69 1.19 -11.89
N VAL A 535 -2.64 0.16 -11.03
CA VAL A 535 -3.84 -0.59 -10.64
C VAL A 535 -4.52 0.11 -9.46
N VAL A 536 -5.63 0.79 -9.72
CA VAL A 536 -6.38 1.56 -8.73
C VAL A 536 -7.55 0.74 -8.22
N TYR A 537 -7.53 0.39 -6.94
CA TYR A 537 -8.53 -0.48 -6.33
C TYR A 537 -9.08 0.15 -5.06
N LEU A 538 -10.42 0.30 -4.97
CA LEU A 538 -11.10 0.64 -3.73
C LEU A 538 -11.29 -0.60 -2.84
N PRO A 539 -10.57 -0.71 -1.71
CA PRO A 539 -10.71 -1.84 -0.80
C PRO A 539 -12.08 -1.88 -0.14
N ASN A 540 -12.60 -3.09 0.04
CA ASN A 540 -13.89 -3.31 0.72
C ASN A 540 -13.85 -2.90 2.21
N ALA A 541 -12.65 -2.74 2.79
CA ALA A 541 -12.44 -2.11 4.09
C ALA A 541 -11.80 -0.73 3.90
N GLY A 542 -12.54 0.33 4.23
CA GLY A 542 -12.17 1.72 3.94
C GLY A 542 -10.87 2.13 4.61
N ARG A 543 -10.56 1.55 5.78
CA ARG A 543 -9.27 1.78 6.45
C ARG A 543 -8.07 1.30 5.65
N ALA A 544 -8.23 0.23 4.87
CA ALA A 544 -7.19 -0.26 3.97
C ALA A 544 -6.99 0.70 2.78
N ALA A 545 -8.03 1.45 2.38
CA ALA A 545 -7.92 2.46 1.34
C ALA A 545 -6.92 3.57 1.71
N ASN A 546 -6.78 3.94 2.99
CA ASN A 546 -5.76 4.91 3.44
C ASN A 546 -4.32 4.49 3.08
N VAL A 547 -4.07 3.19 2.95
CA VAL A 547 -2.76 2.64 2.55
C VAL A 547 -2.59 2.67 1.03
N ALA A 548 -3.69 2.64 0.28
CA ALA A 548 -3.71 2.66 -1.18
C ALA A 548 -3.63 4.06 -1.80
N LEU A 549 -3.80 5.12 -0.99
CA LEU A 549 -3.76 6.51 -1.46
C LEU A 549 -2.37 6.90 -1.96
N SER A 550 -2.29 7.50 -3.15
CA SER A 550 -1.08 8.08 -3.73
C SER A 550 -1.41 9.07 -4.86
N THR A 551 -0.47 9.36 -5.76
CA THR A 551 -0.64 10.17 -6.96
C THR A 551 -0.16 9.36 -8.16
N ASN A 552 -0.96 9.29 -9.21
CA ASN A 552 -0.62 8.49 -10.39
C ASN A 552 0.49 9.15 -11.22
N ILE A 553 1.71 8.61 -11.15
CA ILE A 553 2.84 9.06 -12.01
C ILE A 553 2.84 8.39 -13.39
N ARG A 554 1.90 7.48 -13.68
CA ARG A 554 1.82 6.72 -14.94
C ARG A 554 0.75 7.31 -15.89
N PRO A 555 0.89 7.13 -17.21
CA PRO A 555 -0.12 7.58 -18.16
C PRO A 555 -1.37 6.69 -18.21
N TYR A 556 -1.24 5.41 -17.86
CA TYR A 556 -2.34 4.45 -17.87
C TYR A 556 -2.74 4.01 -16.45
N GLU A 557 -4.01 3.63 -16.30
CA GLU A 557 -4.52 3.04 -15.06
C GLU A 557 -5.60 1.99 -15.31
N VAL A 558 -5.68 1.00 -14.43
CA VAL A 558 -6.77 0.01 -14.41
C VAL A 558 -7.58 0.25 -13.14
N VAL A 559 -8.79 0.78 -13.30
CA VAL A 559 -9.58 1.30 -12.18
C VAL A 559 -10.70 0.35 -11.81
N MET A 560 -10.78 0.01 -10.52
CA MET A 560 -11.71 -0.97 -9.97
C MET A 560 -12.43 -0.45 -8.72
N GLY A 561 -13.75 -0.31 -8.82
CA GLY A 561 -14.60 0.06 -7.69
C GLY A 561 -14.62 1.55 -7.34
N THR A 562 -13.99 2.40 -8.15
CA THR A 562 -14.01 3.86 -7.98
C THR A 562 -13.90 4.58 -9.34
N ASN A 563 -13.86 5.92 -9.32
CA ASN A 563 -13.63 6.74 -10.51
C ASN A 563 -12.14 6.81 -10.87
N PRO A 564 -11.82 6.97 -12.18
CA PRO A 564 -10.45 7.19 -12.64
C PRO A 564 -9.90 8.52 -12.15
N SER A 565 -8.58 8.61 -12.09
CA SER A 565 -7.86 9.85 -11.77
C SER A 565 -8.21 10.94 -12.78
N GLU A 566 -8.26 12.19 -12.33
CA GLU A 566 -8.50 13.33 -13.21
C GLU A 566 -7.28 13.64 -14.11
N GLY A 567 -7.51 14.39 -15.19
CA GLY A 567 -6.47 14.81 -16.14
C GLY A 567 -6.32 13.88 -17.36
N GLU A 568 -5.16 13.94 -18.01
CA GLU A 568 -4.86 13.23 -19.27
C GLU A 568 -4.47 11.76 -19.07
N LYS A 569 -5.10 11.08 -18.10
CA LYS A 569 -4.85 9.66 -17.82
C LYS A 569 -5.78 8.77 -18.64
N ILE A 570 -5.25 7.66 -19.16
CA ILE A 570 -6.03 6.70 -19.93
C ILE A 570 -6.41 5.52 -19.02
N SER A 571 -7.71 5.42 -18.71
CA SER A 571 -8.25 4.30 -17.93
C SER A 571 -8.57 3.12 -18.84
N LEU A 572 -7.89 1.99 -18.60
CA LEU A 572 -8.12 0.72 -19.29
C LEU A 572 -9.16 -0.10 -18.50
N PRO A 573 -10.35 -0.37 -19.08
CA PRO A 573 -11.34 -1.20 -18.40
C PRO A 573 -10.88 -2.66 -18.34
N LEU A 574 -11.34 -3.41 -17.33
CA LEU A 574 -10.97 -4.83 -17.17
C LEU A 574 -11.35 -5.69 -18.38
N THR A 575 -12.41 -5.30 -19.11
CA THR A 575 -12.88 -5.97 -20.33
C THR A 575 -11.96 -5.77 -21.53
N ASP A 576 -11.05 -4.81 -21.48
CA ASP A 576 -10.03 -4.59 -22.51
C ASP A 576 -8.78 -5.46 -22.28
N LEU A 577 -8.65 -6.07 -21.11
CA LEU A 577 -7.47 -6.82 -20.70
C LEU A 577 -7.61 -8.31 -21.06
N MET A 578 -6.64 -8.79 -21.82
CA MET A 578 -6.51 -10.17 -22.26
C MET A 578 -5.29 -10.80 -21.61
N VAL A 579 -5.40 -12.06 -21.19
CA VAL A 579 -4.33 -12.85 -20.58
C VAL A 579 -3.81 -13.84 -21.61
N GLY A 580 -2.50 -13.84 -21.83
CA GLY A 580 -1.79 -14.85 -22.59
C GLY A 580 -0.66 -15.45 -21.77
N SER A 581 -0.03 -16.51 -22.28
CA SER A 581 1.14 -17.13 -21.66
C SER A 581 2.27 -17.27 -22.67
N THR A 582 3.48 -16.97 -22.22
CA THR A 582 4.72 -17.47 -22.84
C THR A 582 5.06 -18.84 -22.26
N MET A 583 6.22 -19.39 -22.61
CA MET A 583 6.73 -20.61 -21.97
C MET A 583 7.07 -20.40 -20.49
N ASP A 584 7.36 -19.15 -20.08
CA ASP A 584 7.97 -18.85 -18.79
C ASP A 584 7.05 -18.04 -17.86
N HIS A 585 6.14 -17.23 -18.42
CA HIS A 585 5.28 -16.35 -17.63
C HIS A 585 3.97 -15.99 -18.34
N PHE A 586 2.98 -15.60 -17.54
CA PHE A 586 1.78 -14.93 -18.04
C PHE A 586 2.08 -13.48 -18.45
N TYR A 587 1.45 -13.01 -19.52
CA TYR A 587 1.42 -11.60 -19.89
C TYR A 587 -0.02 -11.09 -19.99
N LEU A 588 -0.17 -9.77 -19.87
CA LEU A 588 -1.45 -9.08 -20.02
C LEU A 588 -1.35 -8.19 -21.25
N LYS A 589 -2.40 -8.10 -22.05
CA LYS A 589 -2.43 -7.26 -23.24
C LYS A 589 -3.73 -6.47 -23.29
N SER A 590 -3.63 -5.21 -23.67
CA SER A 590 -4.80 -4.38 -23.98
C SER A 590 -5.25 -4.68 -25.40
N LYS A 591 -6.53 -5.04 -25.57
CA LYS A 591 -7.14 -5.28 -26.87
C LYS A 591 -7.20 -3.98 -27.70
N SER A 592 -7.52 -2.86 -27.06
CA SER A 592 -7.64 -1.56 -27.72
C SER A 592 -6.28 -0.98 -28.15
N LEU A 593 -5.24 -1.13 -27.34
CA LEU A 593 -3.89 -0.64 -27.65
C LEU A 593 -3.09 -1.62 -28.50
N GLY A 594 -3.40 -2.92 -28.42
CA GLY A 594 -2.58 -3.98 -29.04
C GLY A 594 -1.22 -4.18 -28.37
N GLN A 595 -0.99 -3.54 -27.22
CA GLN A 595 0.27 -3.57 -26.47
C GLN A 595 0.16 -4.38 -25.19
N GLU A 596 1.28 -4.94 -24.77
CA GLU A 596 1.41 -5.54 -23.45
C GLU A 596 1.18 -4.50 -22.34
N VAL A 597 0.47 -4.89 -21.30
CA VAL A 597 0.18 -4.09 -20.12
C VAL A 597 0.93 -4.68 -18.93
N ILE A 598 1.79 -3.89 -18.29
CA ILE A 598 2.46 -4.25 -17.04
C ILE A 598 1.73 -3.55 -15.89
N PRO A 599 0.91 -4.28 -15.11
CA PRO A 599 0.21 -3.69 -13.97
C PRO A 599 1.20 -3.34 -12.85
N VAL A 600 1.14 -2.13 -12.32
CA VAL A 600 1.99 -1.68 -11.20
C VAL A 600 1.16 -1.04 -10.10
N THR A 601 1.75 -0.86 -8.92
CA THR A 601 1.17 0.06 -7.93
C THR A 601 2.24 0.87 -7.21
N LEU A 602 1.86 2.04 -6.73
CA LEU A 602 2.68 2.95 -5.93
C LEU A 602 2.25 2.98 -4.45
N HIS A 603 1.82 1.83 -3.93
CA HIS A 603 1.35 1.73 -2.55
C HIS A 603 1.67 0.38 -1.90
N MET A 604 1.60 0.35 -0.57
CA MET A 604 1.92 -0.83 0.26
C MET A 604 0.71 -1.67 0.69
N LEU A 605 -0.45 -1.52 0.03
CA LEU A 605 -1.61 -2.37 0.33
C LEU A 605 -1.27 -3.85 0.15
N ASN A 606 -1.52 -4.65 1.19
CA ASN A 606 -1.42 -6.09 1.12
C ASN A 606 -2.55 -6.63 0.23
N PHE A 607 -2.18 -7.27 -0.88
CA PHE A 607 -3.12 -7.75 -1.88
C PHE A 607 -3.62 -9.18 -1.63
N MET A 608 -3.14 -9.88 -0.59
CA MET A 608 -3.52 -11.28 -0.33
C MET A 608 -5.02 -11.44 0.01
N HIS A 609 -5.63 -10.44 0.64
CA HIS A 609 -7.06 -10.44 1.01
C HIS A 609 -7.91 -9.51 0.14
N THR A 610 -7.64 -9.50 -1.16
CA THR A 610 -8.36 -8.66 -2.14
C THR A 610 -9.13 -9.52 -3.12
N PRO A 611 -10.05 -8.96 -3.93
CA PRO A 611 -10.75 -9.71 -4.96
C PRO A 611 -9.76 -10.40 -5.89
N ASN A 612 -10.10 -11.61 -6.35
CA ASN A 612 -9.20 -12.43 -7.16
C ASN A 612 -8.65 -11.70 -8.38
N VAL A 613 -9.45 -10.85 -9.04
CA VAL A 613 -8.99 -10.06 -10.19
C VAL A 613 -7.87 -9.07 -9.82
N TYR A 614 -7.97 -8.39 -8.67
CA TYR A 614 -6.93 -7.47 -8.22
C TYR A 614 -5.67 -8.24 -7.80
N ARG A 615 -5.82 -9.31 -7.01
CA ARG A 615 -4.71 -10.18 -6.62
C ARG A 615 -3.98 -10.74 -7.84
N PHE A 616 -4.71 -11.22 -8.84
CA PHE A 616 -4.14 -11.76 -10.07
C PHE A 616 -3.34 -10.70 -10.83
N LEU A 617 -3.88 -9.50 -11.03
CA LEU A 617 -3.15 -8.38 -11.66
C LEU A 617 -1.86 -8.04 -10.89
N ARG A 618 -1.90 -8.07 -9.56
CA ARG A 618 -0.72 -7.83 -8.72
C ARG A 618 0.33 -8.91 -8.91
N GLU A 619 -0.07 -10.18 -8.84
CA GLU A 619 0.83 -11.31 -9.01
C GLU A 619 1.43 -11.33 -10.43
N LEU A 620 0.66 -11.06 -11.49
CA LEU A 620 1.19 -11.01 -12.87
C LEU A 620 2.39 -10.08 -13.05
N SER A 621 2.48 -9.00 -12.28
CA SER A 621 3.63 -8.08 -12.33
C SER A 621 4.85 -8.62 -11.60
N ILE A 622 4.62 -9.18 -10.42
CA ILE A 622 5.65 -9.71 -9.52
C ILE A 622 6.26 -10.95 -10.18
N MET A 623 5.42 -11.83 -10.68
CA MET A 623 5.75 -13.19 -11.13
C MET A 623 6.43 -13.26 -12.50
N ARG A 624 6.65 -12.13 -13.17
CA ARG A 624 7.47 -12.03 -14.39
C ARG A 624 8.96 -12.26 -14.13
N THR A 625 9.37 -12.07 -12.88
CA THR A 625 10.76 -12.06 -12.45
C THR A 625 10.90 -12.88 -11.17
N CYS A 626 12.07 -13.45 -10.94
CA CYS A 626 12.47 -13.99 -9.65
C CYS A 626 12.66 -12.81 -8.68
N ASN A 627 11.78 -12.67 -7.69
CA ASN A 627 11.84 -11.53 -6.76
C ASN A 627 12.74 -11.82 -5.57
N TRP A 628 13.42 -10.79 -5.09
CA TRP A 628 14.15 -10.83 -3.82
C TRP A 628 13.23 -11.21 -2.66
N LYS A 629 13.78 -11.85 -1.63
CA LYS A 629 13.03 -12.23 -0.42
C LYS A 629 13.79 -11.82 0.84
N PRO A 630 13.09 -11.62 1.97
CA PRO A 630 13.75 -11.62 3.28
C PRO A 630 14.61 -12.87 3.45
N PHE A 631 15.76 -12.73 4.08
CA PHE A 631 16.61 -13.89 4.41
C PHE A 631 15.85 -14.90 5.28
N THR A 632 15.99 -16.19 4.96
CA THR A 632 15.47 -17.31 5.75
C THR A 632 16.57 -18.35 5.93
N TRP A 633 16.61 -19.02 7.09
CA TRP A 633 17.52 -20.13 7.33
C TRP A 633 17.04 -21.46 6.71
N GLY A 634 16.10 -21.41 5.76
CA GLY A 634 15.53 -22.58 5.12
C GLY A 634 14.52 -23.34 5.99
N THR A 635 14.11 -24.53 5.52
CA THR A 635 13.04 -25.33 6.15
C THR A 635 13.45 -26.03 7.45
N SER A 636 14.75 -26.14 7.71
CA SER A 636 15.32 -26.83 8.88
C SER A 636 15.37 -25.96 10.14
N TYR A 637 15.12 -24.65 10.02
CA TYR A 637 15.14 -23.73 11.15
C TYR A 637 13.79 -23.73 11.88
N SER A 638 13.67 -24.57 12.91
CA SER A 638 12.64 -24.39 13.94
C SER A 638 13.14 -23.37 14.98
N PRO A 639 12.37 -22.32 15.32
CA PRO A 639 12.75 -21.33 16.35
C PRO A 639 12.83 -21.91 17.78
N THR A 640 12.71 -23.23 17.96
CA THR A 640 12.71 -23.92 19.25
C THR A 640 14.08 -24.13 19.88
N PHE A 641 15.18 -23.61 19.32
CA PHE A 641 16.46 -23.54 20.03
C PHE A 641 16.53 -22.27 20.91
N SER A 642 15.53 -22.08 21.76
CA SER A 642 15.65 -21.24 22.96
C SER A 642 15.73 -22.18 24.17
N ARG A 643 16.93 -22.35 24.71
CA ARG A 643 17.08 -22.79 26.11
C ARG A 643 17.11 -21.58 27.01
#